data_AF-A0AA97G7R9-F1
#
_entry.id   AF-A0AA97G7R9-F1
#
_cell.length_a   1.000
_cell.length_b   1.000
_cell.length_c   1.000
_cell.angle_alpha   90.00
_cell.angle_beta   90.00
_cell.angle_gamma   90.00
#
_symmetry.space_group_name_H-M   'P 1'
#
loop_
_entity.id
_entity.type
_entity.pdbx_description
1 polymer ?
#
loop_
_entity_poly.entity_id
_entity_poly.type
_entity_poly.pdbx_seq_one_letter_code
_entity_poly.pdbx_strand_id
1 'polypeptide(L)'
;MIIEPFKTRNNDNDPDKAYAKLEAWLDKFIPVFLESPEYKKLSKANQKSGGSWFRLFMDYQLNYIGGDLCDCDEEDAAEILLELFPRKVISPDSQVKIIIPELIAVWQFLHRELNSGKKPQLEFAEDVISFLKSIKGDYLSIFKGEMDDDLSDEGMIDQLLAQLESEKDGYPWVDGMIAEVAQNLDNIQQYPEPPENWAILWEENSLGQFLEHILTADFDASFPHAFDAIQELLSFACQYLFMRVRQKDKDASDFWQQTEGNIMRAEESGVLVSESMLILISVLSQYRQFLSTEFRSFIEDWRLEEYDTDTFPDDFSLEDLNDTFQALLNEVPDEFAFVTVIKEQLGFIPDDVMNTLVHALLSLGEQAADALMLMVLDRDEQRAVAVASAISEHPEVIGTKTLSRLIRIRNWLAAPVQKPVDKLIRDVRKLGVVPQPPEAQDIQEVHMSGVDGAGAQGVMLLVKEGRSFRLISFVLKEAIGVIDVMVTPPETKNELKKYLALAKEQEAGMEKVSLELIQTQLPVFLALNLKSKIAIDHELVQAMELLSLDDWNPASAEVGNLYADLIPLTPTTEDIEQAQKKSGKWTTSGVGQSWFSDDARLQKVIDSSPVQSLCTTICNEVLDSDRHLWGERLGRMAVWAQHAINKRRQQQSQDYAVASWLLEHSQLPTHEIELLRAIAKNSIDY
;
A
#
# COMPACT_ATOMS: atom_id res chain seq x y z
N MET A 1 1.76 43.41 28.34
CA MET A 1 0.67 44.40 28.39
C MET A 1 -0.38 43.82 29.31
N ILE A 2 -0.95 44.56 30.28
CA ILE A 2 -1.98 43.99 31.15
C ILE A 2 -3.30 44.02 30.37
N ILE A 3 -3.83 42.85 30.03
CA ILE A 3 -5.15 42.72 29.41
C ILE A 3 -6.19 42.80 30.53
N GLU A 4 -7.20 43.64 30.36
CA GLU A 4 -8.38 43.68 31.22
C GLU A 4 -9.55 43.03 30.47
N PRO A 5 -10.43 42.28 31.15
CA PRO A 5 -11.60 41.68 30.51
C PRO A 5 -12.54 42.77 29.98
N PHE A 6 -13.16 42.51 28.82
CA PHE A 6 -14.17 43.41 28.28
C PHE A 6 -15.38 43.51 29.20
N LYS A 7 -15.76 44.75 29.55
CA LYS A 7 -16.91 45.06 30.39
C LYS A 7 -17.66 46.29 29.86
N THR A 8 -18.96 46.17 29.68
CA THR A 8 -19.83 47.25 29.25
C THR A 8 -20.13 48.23 30.40
N ARG A 9 -20.04 47.76 31.67
CA ARG A 9 -20.44 48.44 32.93
C ARG A 9 -21.87 48.97 32.84
N ASN A 10 -22.82 48.20 33.39
CA ASN A 10 -24.18 48.60 33.78
C ASN A 10 -24.50 50.09 33.60
N ASN A 11 -25.17 50.46 32.48
CA ASN A 11 -25.84 51.75 32.16
C ASN A 11 -25.39 52.54 30.91
N ASP A 12 -24.74 51.97 29.90
CA ASP A 12 -24.84 52.56 28.56
C ASP A 12 -26.05 51.94 27.84
N ASN A 13 -27.24 52.55 27.99
CA ASN A 13 -28.43 52.23 27.18
C ASN A 13 -28.27 52.64 25.69
N ASP A 14 -27.02 52.83 25.25
CA ASP A 14 -26.64 53.36 23.95
C ASP A 14 -25.79 52.31 23.22
N PRO A 15 -26.42 51.49 22.35
CA PRO A 15 -25.74 50.43 21.60
C PRO A 15 -24.51 50.91 20.84
N ASP A 16 -24.53 52.13 20.30
CA ASP A 16 -23.41 52.70 19.55
C ASP A 16 -22.19 52.94 20.45
N LYS A 17 -22.41 53.31 21.72
CA LYS A 17 -21.32 53.48 22.70
C LYS A 17 -20.76 52.14 23.16
N ALA A 18 -21.61 51.14 23.35
CA ALA A 18 -21.19 49.80 23.72
C ALA A 18 -20.35 49.17 22.59
N TYR A 19 -20.78 49.31 21.35
CA TYR A 19 -20.04 48.86 20.17
C TYR A 19 -18.69 49.59 20.02
N ALA A 20 -18.67 50.92 20.16
CA ALA A 20 -17.43 51.69 20.11
C ALA A 20 -16.42 51.30 21.22
N LYS A 21 -16.92 50.88 22.39
CA LYS A 21 -16.08 50.33 23.47
C LYS A 21 -15.52 48.96 23.12
N LEU A 22 -16.34 48.08 22.53
CA LEU A 22 -15.91 46.76 22.09
C LEU A 22 -14.82 46.86 21.04
N GLU A 23 -15.03 47.69 20.01
CA GLU A 23 -14.05 47.99 18.96
C GLU A 23 -12.72 48.50 19.55
N ALA A 24 -12.78 49.48 20.46
CA ALA A 24 -11.60 50.02 21.11
C ALA A 24 -10.88 49.00 22.03
N TRP A 25 -11.60 47.99 22.54
CA TRP A 25 -11.02 46.89 23.30
C TRP A 25 -10.37 45.86 22.37
N LEU A 26 -11.06 45.44 21.30
CA LEU A 26 -10.55 44.51 20.30
C LEU A 26 -9.30 45.04 19.59
N ASP A 27 -9.23 46.33 19.27
CA ASP A 27 -8.05 46.97 18.66
C ASP A 27 -6.80 46.90 19.55
N LYS A 28 -6.99 46.79 20.88
CA LYS A 28 -5.90 46.59 21.83
C LYS A 28 -5.63 45.11 22.09
N PHE A 29 -6.67 44.29 22.11
CA PHE A 29 -6.61 42.88 22.44
C PHE A 29 -5.99 42.05 21.31
N ILE A 30 -6.50 42.20 20.08
CA ILE A 30 -6.11 41.35 18.94
C ILE A 30 -4.59 41.37 18.72
N PRO A 31 -3.89 42.51 18.64
CA PRO A 31 -2.44 42.51 18.45
C PRO A 31 -1.66 41.74 19.52
N VAL A 32 -2.17 41.67 20.75
CA VAL A 32 -1.54 40.91 21.83
C VAL A 32 -1.84 39.41 21.70
N PHE A 33 -3.06 39.06 21.30
CA PHE A 33 -3.42 37.67 20.99
C PHE A 33 -2.61 37.12 19.81
N LEU A 34 -2.40 37.91 18.74
CA LEU A 34 -1.61 37.47 17.57
C LEU A 34 -0.14 37.18 17.92
N GLU A 35 0.38 37.76 19.00
CA GLU A 35 1.73 37.46 19.48
C GLU A 35 1.79 36.29 20.47
N SER A 36 0.65 35.75 20.87
CA SER A 36 0.53 34.70 21.87
C SER A 36 1.03 33.33 21.37
N PRO A 37 1.55 32.48 22.28
CA PRO A 37 1.84 31.08 21.96
C PRO A 37 0.62 30.31 21.43
N GLU A 38 -0.58 30.59 21.92
CA GLU A 38 -1.82 29.94 21.51
C GLU A 38 -2.14 30.22 20.05
N TYR A 39 -2.01 31.48 19.61
CA TYR A 39 -2.18 31.84 18.20
C TYR A 39 -1.06 31.29 17.31
N LYS A 40 0.20 31.30 17.79
CA LYS A 40 1.35 30.77 17.04
C LYS A 40 1.28 29.26 16.81
N LYS A 41 0.52 28.53 17.64
CA LYS A 41 0.23 27.09 17.47
C LYS A 41 -0.87 26.78 16.46
N LEU A 42 -1.61 27.78 15.97
CA LEU A 42 -2.62 27.58 14.94
C LEU A 42 -1.96 27.32 13.57
N SER A 43 -2.63 26.54 12.71
CA SER A 43 -2.19 26.32 11.33
C SER A 43 -2.06 27.63 10.54
N LYS A 44 -1.29 27.64 9.44
CA LYS A 44 -1.19 28.81 8.53
C LYS A 44 -2.56 29.23 7.99
N ALA A 45 -3.51 28.31 7.81
CA ALA A 45 -4.87 28.61 7.39
C ALA A 45 -5.67 29.33 8.48
N ASN A 46 -5.55 28.87 9.73
CA ASN A 46 -6.17 29.48 10.90
C ASN A 46 -5.54 30.82 11.30
N GLN A 47 -4.26 31.05 10.99
CA GLN A 47 -3.63 32.35 11.24
C GLN A 47 -4.17 33.45 10.31
N LYS A 48 -4.63 33.12 9.09
CA LYS A 48 -5.09 34.11 8.11
C LYS A 48 -6.28 34.96 8.56
N SER A 49 -7.13 34.46 9.48
CA SER A 49 -8.26 35.20 10.02
C SER A 49 -7.84 36.31 10.99
N GLY A 50 -6.65 36.22 11.59
CA GLY A 50 -6.09 37.31 12.39
C GLY A 50 -6.97 37.75 13.57
N GLY A 51 -7.75 36.84 14.16
CA GLY A 51 -8.68 37.16 15.24
C GLY A 51 -10.06 37.65 14.78
N SER A 52 -10.37 37.57 13.47
CA SER A 52 -11.64 38.04 12.92
C SER A 52 -12.85 37.25 13.41
N TRP A 53 -12.69 35.95 13.70
CA TRP A 53 -13.79 35.12 14.18
C TRP A 53 -14.11 35.40 15.64
N PHE A 54 -13.09 35.64 16.45
CA PHE A 54 -13.31 36.09 17.82
C PHE A 54 -13.92 37.51 17.88
N ARG A 55 -13.50 38.41 16.99
CA ARG A 55 -14.16 39.72 16.83
C ARG A 55 -15.64 39.54 16.52
N LEU A 56 -15.97 38.68 15.55
CA LEU A 56 -17.36 38.39 15.20
C LEU A 56 -18.12 37.76 16.36
N PHE A 57 -17.53 36.78 17.06
CA PHE A 57 -18.11 36.16 18.26
C PHE A 57 -18.47 37.22 19.31
N MET A 58 -17.54 38.16 19.60
CA MET A 58 -17.79 39.24 20.55
C MET A 58 -18.86 40.23 20.08
N ASP A 59 -18.97 40.48 18.77
CA ASP A 59 -20.06 41.28 18.21
C ASP A 59 -21.41 40.61 18.46
N TYR A 60 -21.51 39.28 18.34
CA TYR A 60 -22.74 38.55 18.64
C TYR A 60 -23.03 38.49 20.15
N GLN A 61 -22.00 38.27 20.98
CA GLN A 61 -22.12 38.33 22.44
C GLN A 61 -22.68 39.69 22.90
N LEU A 62 -22.20 40.79 22.33
CA LEU A 62 -22.67 42.11 22.71
C LEU A 62 -24.08 42.42 22.17
N ASN A 63 -24.37 42.09 20.91
CA ASN A 63 -25.58 42.55 20.24
C ASN A 63 -26.80 41.63 20.41
N TYR A 64 -26.58 40.34 20.68
CA TYR A 64 -27.66 39.34 20.77
C TYR A 64 -27.83 38.82 22.19
N ILE A 65 -26.73 38.45 22.84
CA ILE A 65 -26.76 37.96 24.24
C ILE A 65 -26.85 39.13 25.22
N GLY A 66 -26.09 40.20 24.98
CA GLY A 66 -26.04 41.37 25.84
C GLY A 66 -25.16 41.21 27.09
N GLY A 67 -24.27 40.21 27.09
CA GLY A 67 -23.37 39.88 28.19
C GLY A 67 -21.98 40.51 28.08
N ASP A 68 -21.31 40.69 29.23
CA ASP A 68 -19.87 40.99 29.28
C ASP A 68 -19.05 39.72 29.03
N LEU A 69 -17.80 39.84 28.59
CA LEU A 69 -16.92 38.67 28.39
C LEU A 69 -16.72 37.86 29.68
N CYS A 70 -16.78 38.52 30.84
CA CYS A 70 -16.68 37.86 32.14
C CYS A 70 -17.86 36.96 32.48
N ASP A 71 -19.01 37.23 31.87
CA ASP A 71 -20.27 36.57 32.17
C ASP A 71 -20.64 35.55 31.07
N CYS A 72 -19.86 35.48 29.99
CA CYS A 72 -20.05 34.53 28.90
C CYS A 72 -19.78 33.10 29.38
N ASP A 73 -20.82 32.30 29.40
CA ASP A 73 -20.79 30.89 29.76
C ASP A 73 -20.98 29.97 28.54
N GLU A 74 -21.15 28.67 28.80
CA GLU A 74 -21.37 27.67 27.77
C GLU A 74 -22.68 27.89 27.00
N GLU A 75 -23.76 28.31 27.66
CA GLU A 75 -25.07 28.54 27.02
C GLU A 75 -24.97 29.70 26.02
N ASP A 76 -24.30 30.79 26.41
CA ASP A 76 -24.03 31.93 25.54
C ASP A 76 -23.21 31.52 24.29
N ALA A 77 -22.15 30.75 24.50
CA ALA A 77 -21.29 30.27 23.42
C ALA A 77 -22.05 29.32 22.47
N ALA A 78 -22.92 28.48 23.01
CA ALA A 78 -23.77 27.57 22.25
C ALA A 78 -24.82 28.33 21.42
N GLU A 79 -25.51 29.31 22.00
CA GLU A 79 -26.46 30.15 21.25
C GLU A 79 -25.76 30.85 20.07
N ILE A 80 -24.57 31.41 20.30
CA ILE A 80 -23.82 32.08 19.24
C ILE A 80 -23.42 31.10 18.13
N LEU A 81 -22.86 29.95 18.48
CA LEU A 81 -22.22 29.07 17.50
C LEU A 81 -23.18 28.09 16.83
N LEU A 82 -24.21 27.64 17.52
CA LEU A 82 -25.18 26.67 17.01
C LEU A 82 -26.42 27.34 16.40
N GLU A 83 -26.79 28.54 16.86
CA GLU A 83 -27.98 29.23 16.33
C GLU A 83 -27.64 30.48 15.51
N LEU A 84 -26.85 31.40 16.07
CA LEU A 84 -26.66 32.71 15.45
C LEU A 84 -25.71 32.64 14.24
N PHE A 85 -24.58 31.95 14.37
CA PHE A 85 -23.59 31.81 13.29
C PHE A 85 -24.17 31.12 12.05
N PRO A 86 -24.77 29.91 12.14
CA PRO A 86 -25.34 29.22 10.98
C PRO A 86 -26.43 30.03 10.28
N ARG A 87 -27.19 30.82 11.06
CA ARG A 87 -28.31 31.62 10.54
C ARG A 87 -27.89 32.97 9.95
N LYS A 88 -26.82 33.59 10.47
CA LYS A 88 -26.51 35.01 10.21
C LYS A 88 -25.17 35.24 9.52
N VAL A 89 -24.28 34.26 9.53
CA VAL A 89 -22.96 34.35 8.92
C VAL A 89 -22.96 33.56 7.62
N ILE A 90 -22.53 34.21 6.53
CA ILE A 90 -22.32 33.55 5.24
C ILE A 90 -20.82 33.40 5.06
N SER A 91 -20.34 32.16 5.03
CA SER A 91 -18.92 31.84 4.95
C SER A 91 -18.72 30.59 4.09
N PRO A 92 -17.69 30.53 3.22
CA PRO A 92 -17.37 29.30 2.50
C PRO A 92 -16.83 28.23 3.45
N ASP A 93 -17.00 26.95 3.13
CA ASP A 93 -16.60 25.81 3.98
C ASP A 93 -15.17 25.92 4.54
N SER A 94 -14.23 26.31 3.68
CA SER A 94 -12.82 26.54 4.06
C SER A 94 -12.62 27.56 5.19
N GLN A 95 -13.53 28.53 5.32
CA GLN A 95 -13.50 29.56 6.36
C GLN A 95 -14.30 29.13 7.60
N VAL A 96 -15.32 28.29 7.45
CA VAL A 96 -16.07 27.72 8.59
C VAL A 96 -15.17 26.79 9.41
N LYS A 97 -14.35 25.97 8.74
CA LYS A 97 -13.40 25.06 9.39
C LYS A 97 -12.41 25.74 10.33
N ILE A 98 -12.16 27.05 10.18
CA ILE A 98 -11.20 27.79 11.01
C ILE A 98 -11.82 28.57 12.17
N ILE A 99 -13.17 28.60 12.29
CA ILE A 99 -13.89 29.33 13.34
C ILE A 99 -13.57 28.76 14.72
N ILE A 100 -13.86 27.47 14.93
CA ILE A 100 -13.72 26.83 16.23
C ILE A 100 -12.26 26.79 16.73
N PRO A 101 -11.25 26.44 15.91
CA PRO A 101 -9.88 26.44 16.39
C PRO A 101 -9.36 27.84 16.77
N GLU A 102 -9.78 28.91 16.07
CA GLU A 102 -9.44 30.28 16.49
C GLU A 102 -10.06 30.61 17.85
N LEU A 103 -11.35 30.29 18.05
CA LEU A 103 -12.03 30.56 19.31
C LEU A 103 -11.41 29.79 20.47
N ILE A 104 -11.04 28.51 20.29
CA ILE A 104 -10.34 27.73 21.30
C ILE A 104 -9.02 28.42 21.70
N ALA A 105 -8.22 28.83 20.71
CA ALA A 105 -6.94 29.49 20.97
C ALA A 105 -7.12 30.82 21.71
N VAL A 106 -8.14 31.61 21.36
CA VAL A 106 -8.44 32.88 22.04
C VAL A 106 -8.89 32.64 23.48
N TRP A 107 -9.79 31.69 23.71
CA TRP A 107 -10.28 31.39 25.06
C TRP A 107 -9.20 30.80 25.96
N GLN A 108 -8.30 29.97 25.43
CA GLN A 108 -7.12 29.49 26.17
C GLN A 108 -6.18 30.63 26.55
N PHE A 109 -5.92 31.55 25.61
CA PHE A 109 -5.12 32.73 25.87
C PHE A 109 -5.74 33.62 26.95
N LEU A 110 -7.03 33.92 26.83
CA LEU A 110 -7.80 34.69 27.81
C LEU A 110 -7.80 34.04 29.19
N HIS A 111 -8.03 32.73 29.26
CA HIS A 111 -7.98 31.96 30.50
C HIS A 111 -6.60 32.09 31.18
N ARG A 112 -5.51 31.91 30.43
CA ARG A 112 -4.14 32.08 30.95
C ARG A 112 -3.87 33.48 31.49
N GLU A 113 -4.22 34.51 30.72
CA GLU A 113 -3.90 35.91 31.07
C GLU A 113 -4.78 36.45 32.20
N LEU A 114 -6.05 36.03 32.27
CA LEU A 114 -7.04 36.64 33.16
C LEU A 114 -7.32 35.83 34.44
N ASN A 115 -7.05 34.52 34.44
CA ASN A 115 -7.25 33.65 35.59
C ASN A 115 -5.96 33.25 36.33
N SER A 116 -4.77 33.66 35.87
CA SER A 116 -3.49 33.41 36.57
C SER A 116 -3.32 34.18 37.90
N GLY A 117 -4.25 35.10 38.24
CA GLY A 117 -4.24 35.87 39.48
C GLY A 117 -4.95 35.20 40.67
N LYS A 118 -4.93 35.85 41.84
CA LYS A 118 -5.58 35.35 43.08
C LYS A 118 -7.10 35.23 43.01
N LYS A 119 -7.75 35.85 42.02
CA LYS A 119 -9.18 35.77 41.79
C LYS A 119 -9.39 35.62 40.28
N PRO A 120 -10.06 34.55 39.81
CA PRO A 120 -10.37 34.38 38.40
C PRO A 120 -11.27 35.53 37.94
N GLN A 121 -11.03 35.99 36.71
CA GLN A 121 -11.79 37.06 36.07
C GLN A 121 -12.70 36.54 34.96
N LEU A 122 -12.50 35.31 34.49
CA LEU A 122 -13.38 34.59 33.59
C LEU A 122 -13.79 33.29 34.27
N GLU A 123 -14.95 33.29 34.92
CA GLU A 123 -15.40 32.14 35.73
C GLU A 123 -15.66 30.90 34.87
N PHE A 124 -16.26 31.09 33.69
CA PHE A 124 -16.72 30.01 32.80
C PHE A 124 -15.78 29.68 31.63
N ALA A 125 -14.52 30.18 31.65
CA ALA A 125 -13.62 30.00 30.52
C ALA A 125 -13.30 28.51 30.24
N GLU A 126 -13.24 27.66 31.27
CA GLU A 126 -13.02 26.22 31.11
C GLU A 126 -14.23 25.53 30.46
N ASP A 127 -15.44 25.94 30.85
CA ASP A 127 -16.69 25.40 30.30
C ASP A 127 -16.83 25.77 28.82
N VAL A 128 -16.58 27.04 28.48
CA VAL A 128 -16.58 27.51 27.08
C VAL A 128 -15.52 26.79 26.24
N ILE A 129 -14.29 26.60 26.75
CA ILE A 129 -13.25 25.84 26.03
C ILE A 129 -13.67 24.39 25.82
N SER A 130 -14.32 23.77 26.82
CA SER A 130 -14.78 22.38 26.75
C SER A 130 -15.88 22.22 25.70
N PHE A 131 -16.85 23.15 25.69
CA PHE A 131 -17.88 23.21 24.66
C PHE A 131 -17.31 23.43 23.25
N LEU A 132 -16.40 24.39 23.06
CA LEU A 132 -15.79 24.63 21.76
C LEU A 132 -15.05 23.39 21.23
N LYS A 133 -14.38 22.64 22.11
CA LYS A 133 -13.71 21.40 21.75
C LYS A 133 -14.71 20.31 21.34
N SER A 134 -15.87 20.21 22.00
CA SER A 134 -16.86 19.18 21.70
C SER A 134 -17.48 19.34 20.31
N ILE A 135 -17.66 20.57 19.83
CA ILE A 135 -18.26 20.83 18.51
C ILE A 135 -17.25 20.96 17.36
N LYS A 136 -15.94 20.90 17.61
CA LYS A 136 -14.88 21.21 16.61
C LYS A 136 -14.99 20.34 15.35
N GLY A 137 -15.24 19.04 15.50
CA GLY A 137 -15.30 18.09 14.38
C GLY A 137 -16.54 18.25 13.51
N ASP A 138 -17.68 18.59 14.12
CA ASP A 138 -18.99 18.60 13.45
C ASP A 138 -19.44 20.00 13.01
N TYR A 139 -18.65 21.04 13.33
CA TYR A 139 -19.09 22.42 13.17
C TYR A 139 -19.48 22.80 11.75
N LEU A 140 -18.85 22.22 10.73
CA LEU A 140 -19.19 22.49 9.34
C LEU A 140 -20.62 22.01 9.00
N SER A 141 -21.00 20.83 9.49
CA SER A 141 -22.33 20.24 9.29
C SER A 141 -23.40 21.04 10.04
N ILE A 142 -23.08 21.44 11.28
CA ILE A 142 -23.91 22.33 12.11
C ILE A 142 -24.12 23.68 11.38
N PHE A 143 -23.04 24.27 10.87
CA PHE A 143 -23.08 25.56 10.17
C PHE A 143 -23.93 25.54 8.90
N LYS A 144 -23.99 24.40 8.20
CA LYS A 144 -24.81 24.22 7.01
C LYS A 144 -26.28 23.90 7.30
N GLY A 145 -26.64 23.62 8.55
CA GLY A 145 -27.97 23.15 8.92
C GLY A 145 -28.31 21.78 8.32
N GLU A 146 -27.29 20.92 8.12
CA GLU A 146 -27.43 19.59 7.52
C GLU A 146 -27.78 18.49 8.55
N MET A 147 -28.13 18.86 9.78
CA MET A 147 -28.65 17.92 10.78
C MET A 147 -30.15 17.65 10.55
N ASP A 148 -30.55 16.39 10.68
CA ASP A 148 -31.93 15.91 10.48
C ASP A 148 -32.92 16.62 11.43
N ASP A 149 -34.05 17.07 10.89
CA ASP A 149 -35.11 17.88 11.55
C ASP A 149 -35.85 17.15 12.71
N ASP A 150 -35.48 15.92 13.04
CA ASP A 150 -36.17 15.06 14.04
C ASP A 150 -35.61 15.18 15.48
N LEU A 151 -34.68 16.10 15.74
CA LEU A 151 -33.88 16.13 16.99
C LEU A 151 -33.91 17.47 17.74
N SER A 152 -35.08 18.10 17.85
CA SER A 152 -35.23 19.44 18.48
C SER A 152 -35.50 19.45 20.00
N ASP A 153 -35.06 18.46 20.78
CA ASP A 153 -35.32 18.45 22.23
C ASP A 153 -34.03 18.21 23.05
N GLU A 154 -33.99 18.84 24.25
CA GLU A 154 -32.93 18.95 25.28
C GLU A 154 -32.19 17.64 25.68
N GLY A 155 -32.47 16.49 25.07
CA GLY A 155 -31.82 15.20 25.32
C GLY A 155 -30.54 14.92 24.53
N MET A 156 -30.14 15.81 23.61
CA MET A 156 -28.97 15.59 22.75
C MET A 156 -27.64 15.76 23.49
N ILE A 157 -27.56 16.67 24.48
CA ILE A 157 -26.33 16.89 25.27
C ILE A 157 -26.01 15.62 26.09
N ASP A 158 -27.00 15.03 26.73
CA ASP A 158 -26.83 13.80 27.53
C ASP A 158 -26.52 12.57 26.66
N GLN A 159 -27.05 12.49 25.43
CA GLN A 159 -26.72 11.40 24.50
C GLN A 159 -25.34 11.55 23.87
N LEU A 160 -24.91 12.78 23.52
CA LEU A 160 -23.55 13.03 23.06
C LEU A 160 -22.53 12.71 24.16
N LEU A 161 -22.81 13.10 25.41
CA LEU A 161 -21.97 12.79 26.56
C LEU A 161 -21.93 11.28 26.86
N ALA A 162 -23.05 10.56 26.69
CA ALA A 162 -23.10 9.11 26.87
C ALA A 162 -22.37 8.32 25.75
N GLN A 163 -22.37 8.83 24.51
CA GLN A 163 -21.55 8.26 23.43
C GLN A 163 -20.05 8.53 23.66
N LEU A 164 -19.70 9.74 24.11
CA LEU A 164 -18.32 10.15 24.43
C LEU A 164 -17.73 9.44 25.66
N GLU A 165 -18.56 8.98 26.60
CA GLU A 165 -18.11 8.09 27.68
C GLU A 165 -17.87 6.64 27.22
N SER A 166 -18.48 6.22 26.10
CA SER A 166 -18.32 4.88 25.53
C SER A 166 -17.19 4.75 24.50
N GLU A 167 -16.74 5.84 23.89
CA GLU A 167 -15.64 5.88 22.89
C GLU A 167 -14.25 6.15 23.50
N LYS A 168 -14.14 6.29 24.82
CA LYS A 168 -12.85 6.41 25.53
C LYS A 168 -12.18 5.07 25.85
N ASP A 169 -12.92 3.98 25.75
CA ASP A 169 -12.33 2.65 25.78
C ASP A 169 -11.89 2.35 24.35
N GLY A 170 -10.59 2.47 24.06
CA GLY A 170 -10.02 2.06 22.77
C GLY A 170 -10.31 0.58 22.49
N TYR A 171 -9.73 0.01 21.43
CA TYR A 171 -10.03 -1.37 21.06
C TYR A 171 -9.11 -2.33 21.83
N PRO A 172 -9.52 -2.96 22.97
CA PRO A 172 -8.56 -3.68 23.83
C PRO A 172 -8.03 -4.95 23.15
N TRP A 173 -8.74 -5.43 22.14
CA TRP A 173 -8.30 -6.53 21.29
C TRP A 173 -7.11 -6.13 20.41
N VAL A 174 -7.02 -4.86 19.98
CA VAL A 174 -5.90 -4.33 19.21
C VAL A 174 -4.66 -4.26 20.09
N ASP A 175 -4.76 -3.70 21.30
CA ASP A 175 -3.65 -3.66 22.26
C ASP A 175 -3.17 -5.06 22.63
N GLY A 176 -4.11 -5.98 22.85
CA GLY A 176 -3.81 -7.38 23.12
C GLY A 176 -3.06 -8.06 21.97
N MET A 177 -3.45 -7.78 20.72
CA MET A 177 -2.79 -8.31 19.53
C MET A 177 -1.38 -7.73 19.36
N ILE A 178 -1.21 -6.41 19.49
CA ILE A 178 0.11 -5.76 19.41
C ILE A 178 1.05 -6.33 20.47
N ALA A 179 0.58 -6.45 21.72
CA ALA A 179 1.38 -7.01 22.80
C ALA A 179 1.77 -8.48 22.57
N GLU A 180 0.86 -9.29 22.03
CA GLU A 180 1.13 -10.70 21.68
C GLU A 180 2.22 -10.80 20.62
N VAL A 181 2.13 -10.01 19.55
CA VAL A 181 3.11 -10.01 18.46
C VAL A 181 4.45 -9.49 18.94
N ALA A 182 4.47 -8.36 19.68
CA ALA A 182 5.69 -7.78 20.22
C ALA A 182 6.47 -8.76 21.12
N GLN A 183 5.77 -9.56 21.94
CA GLN A 183 6.39 -10.58 22.79
C GLN A 183 6.96 -11.77 22.02
N ASN A 184 6.48 -12.01 20.80
CA ASN A 184 6.82 -13.19 20.00
C ASN A 184 7.51 -12.84 18.68
N LEU A 185 7.94 -11.60 18.46
CA LEU A 185 8.41 -11.11 17.18
C LEU A 185 9.55 -11.96 16.60
N ASP A 186 10.56 -12.28 17.41
CA ASP A 186 11.69 -13.13 17.01
C ASP A 186 11.25 -14.51 16.51
N ASN A 187 10.17 -15.07 17.08
CA ASN A 187 9.61 -16.34 16.65
C ASN A 187 8.81 -16.15 15.37
N ILE A 188 7.98 -15.11 15.29
CA ILE A 188 7.11 -14.83 14.15
C ILE A 188 7.95 -14.60 12.89
N GLN A 189 9.03 -13.82 12.97
CA GLN A 189 9.94 -13.58 11.86
C GLN A 189 10.68 -14.84 11.36
N GLN A 190 10.71 -15.91 12.16
CA GLN A 190 11.30 -17.20 11.75
C GLN A 190 10.32 -18.12 11.02
N TYR A 191 9.01 -17.84 11.07
CA TYR A 191 7.99 -18.64 10.38
C TYR A 191 7.39 -17.87 9.20
N PRO A 192 7.20 -18.52 8.04
CA PRO A 192 6.68 -17.85 6.86
C PRO A 192 5.16 -17.62 6.90
N GLU A 193 4.43 -18.27 7.81
CA GLU A 193 2.98 -18.10 7.94
C GLU A 193 2.64 -17.27 9.17
N PRO A 194 1.85 -16.19 9.00
CA PRO A 194 1.33 -15.43 10.12
C PRO A 194 0.36 -16.29 10.93
N PRO A 195 0.30 -16.10 12.26
CA PRO A 195 -0.63 -16.82 13.13
C PRO A 195 -2.10 -16.74 12.67
N GLU A 196 -2.88 -17.82 12.82
CA GLU A 196 -4.29 -17.87 12.40
C GLU A 196 -5.15 -16.76 13.03
N ASN A 197 -4.82 -16.30 14.24
CA ASN A 197 -5.52 -15.20 14.92
C ASN A 197 -5.35 -13.84 14.22
N TRP A 198 -4.40 -13.70 13.29
CA TRP A 198 -4.26 -12.47 12.50
C TRP A 198 -5.32 -12.35 11.42
N ALA A 199 -5.99 -13.45 11.03
CA ALA A 199 -6.99 -13.47 9.97
C ALA A 199 -8.18 -12.53 10.23
N ILE A 200 -8.41 -12.11 11.48
CA ILE A 200 -9.40 -11.06 11.81
C ILE A 200 -9.11 -9.75 11.08
N LEU A 201 -7.84 -9.44 10.76
CA LEU A 201 -7.45 -8.26 9.99
C LEU A 201 -7.79 -8.36 8.49
N TRP A 202 -8.31 -9.50 8.02
CA TRP A 202 -8.85 -9.62 6.67
C TRP A 202 -10.25 -9.02 6.53
N GLU A 203 -10.96 -8.84 7.66
CA GLU A 203 -12.28 -8.22 7.70
C GLU A 203 -12.13 -6.69 7.67
N GLU A 204 -12.82 -6.02 6.74
CA GLU A 204 -12.69 -4.57 6.54
C GLU A 204 -13.01 -3.78 7.82
N ASN A 205 -14.01 -4.22 8.58
CA ASN A 205 -14.39 -3.56 9.84
C ASN A 205 -13.26 -3.64 10.87
N SER A 206 -12.67 -4.82 11.07
CA SER A 206 -11.59 -5.02 12.04
C SER A 206 -10.29 -4.31 11.62
N LEU A 207 -9.97 -4.30 10.33
CA LEU A 207 -8.85 -3.51 9.81
C LEU A 207 -9.09 -2.00 9.98
N GLY A 208 -10.31 -1.52 9.77
CA GLY A 208 -10.70 -0.14 10.01
C GLY A 208 -10.48 0.26 11.48
N GLN A 209 -10.95 -0.56 12.41
CA GLN A 209 -10.74 -0.37 13.86
C GLN A 209 -9.26 -0.39 14.23
N PHE A 210 -8.49 -1.33 13.67
CA PHE A 210 -7.05 -1.41 13.89
C PHE A 210 -6.33 -0.15 13.43
N LEU A 211 -6.60 0.33 12.22
CA LEU A 211 -6.02 1.56 11.67
C LEU A 211 -6.41 2.79 12.48
N GLU A 212 -7.69 2.92 12.85
CA GLU A 212 -8.17 4.00 13.70
C GLU A 212 -7.44 4.00 15.06
N HIS A 213 -7.35 2.84 15.72
CA HIS A 213 -6.67 2.70 17.00
C HIS A 213 -5.21 3.12 16.93
N ILE A 214 -4.43 2.55 16.00
CA ILE A 214 -2.99 2.83 15.95
C ILE A 214 -2.69 4.27 15.50
N LEU A 215 -3.57 4.87 14.70
CA LEU A 215 -3.35 6.23 14.17
C LEU A 215 -3.85 7.32 15.11
N THR A 216 -4.80 7.03 16.01
CA THR A 216 -5.44 8.06 16.85
C THR A 216 -5.35 7.80 18.35
N ALA A 217 -5.13 6.56 18.77
CA ALA A 217 -4.90 6.21 20.17
C ALA A 217 -3.41 6.02 20.43
N ASP A 218 -2.96 6.53 21.58
CA ASP A 218 -1.60 6.31 22.08
C ASP A 218 -1.53 4.84 22.54
N PHE A 219 -0.90 3.97 21.74
CA PHE A 219 -0.63 2.60 22.14
C PHE A 219 0.56 2.59 23.12
N ASP A 220 0.64 1.59 23.99
CA ASP A 220 1.71 1.54 24.98
C ASP A 220 3.09 1.27 24.34
N ALA A 221 3.77 2.35 23.95
CA ALA A 221 5.11 2.33 23.39
C ALA A 221 6.18 1.80 24.37
N SER A 222 5.83 1.50 25.62
CA SER A 222 6.74 0.86 26.58
C SER A 222 6.92 -0.64 26.34
N PHE A 223 6.08 -1.28 25.52
CA PHE A 223 6.30 -2.65 25.08
C PHE A 223 7.54 -2.73 24.17
N PRO A 224 8.53 -3.57 24.49
CA PRO A 224 9.65 -3.83 23.58
C PRO A 224 9.10 -4.30 22.22
N HIS A 225 9.59 -3.71 21.12
CA HIS A 225 9.19 -4.06 19.76
C HIS A 225 7.72 -3.72 19.35
N ALA A 226 7.03 -2.82 20.07
CA ALA A 226 5.66 -2.44 19.70
C ALA A 226 5.55 -1.89 18.27
N PHE A 227 6.47 -1.01 17.87
CA PHE A 227 6.51 -0.44 16.52
C PHE A 227 6.75 -1.51 15.45
N ASP A 228 7.71 -2.42 15.69
CA ASP A 228 7.99 -3.54 14.79
C ASP A 228 6.74 -4.46 14.65
N ALA A 229 6.05 -4.73 15.77
CA ALA A 229 4.82 -5.52 15.76
C ALA A 229 3.69 -4.87 14.96
N ILE A 230 3.51 -3.55 15.08
CA ILE A 230 2.54 -2.79 14.28
C ILE A 230 2.90 -2.87 12.79
N GLN A 231 4.19 -2.72 12.46
CA GLN A 231 4.66 -2.83 11.07
C GLN A 231 4.36 -4.21 10.47
N GLU A 232 4.61 -5.30 11.19
CA GLU A 232 4.30 -6.67 10.73
C GLU A 232 2.79 -6.88 10.53
N LEU A 233 1.96 -6.45 11.49
CA LEU A 233 0.50 -6.56 11.41
C LEU A 233 -0.06 -5.75 10.23
N LEU A 234 0.42 -4.51 10.05
CA LEU A 234 0.05 -3.67 8.91
C LEU A 234 0.49 -4.28 7.59
N SER A 235 1.72 -4.80 7.51
CA SER A 235 2.24 -5.44 6.30
C SER A 235 1.37 -6.62 5.89
N PHE A 236 1.00 -7.47 6.85
CA PHE A 236 0.10 -8.59 6.64
C PHE A 236 -1.30 -8.15 6.15
N ALA A 237 -1.92 -7.20 6.87
CA ALA A 237 -3.26 -6.74 6.52
C ALA A 237 -3.30 -6.03 5.15
N CYS A 238 -2.32 -5.15 4.89
CA CYS A 238 -2.19 -4.45 3.61
C CYS A 238 -1.92 -5.41 2.46
N GLN A 239 -1.11 -6.45 2.65
CA GLN A 239 -0.86 -7.46 1.62
C GLN A 239 -2.16 -8.11 1.17
N TYR A 240 -3.02 -8.52 2.11
CA TYR A 240 -4.32 -9.11 1.79
C TYR A 240 -5.27 -8.11 1.12
N LEU A 241 -5.39 -6.90 1.69
CA LEU A 241 -6.24 -5.85 1.15
C LEU A 241 -5.85 -5.50 -0.30
N PHE A 242 -4.57 -5.19 -0.55
CA PHE A 242 -4.12 -4.78 -1.87
C PHE A 242 -4.04 -5.94 -2.86
N MET A 243 -3.97 -7.19 -2.41
CA MET A 243 -4.23 -8.35 -3.27
C MET A 243 -5.66 -8.30 -3.83
N ARG A 244 -6.67 -8.06 -2.97
CA ARG A 244 -8.07 -7.93 -3.39
C ARG A 244 -8.29 -6.72 -4.29
N VAL A 245 -7.70 -5.56 -3.95
CA VAL A 245 -7.73 -4.36 -4.82
C VAL A 245 -7.13 -4.66 -6.20
N ARG A 246 -5.99 -5.36 -6.25
CA ARG A 246 -5.35 -5.78 -7.52
C ARG A 246 -6.24 -6.71 -8.35
N GLN A 247 -7.02 -7.57 -7.68
CA GLN A 247 -8.02 -8.44 -8.30
C GLN A 247 -9.31 -7.71 -8.70
N LYS A 248 -9.39 -6.39 -8.47
CA LYS A 248 -10.56 -5.53 -8.75
C LYS A 248 -11.77 -5.89 -7.92
N ASP A 249 -11.55 -6.41 -6.72
CA ASP A 249 -12.59 -6.51 -5.70
C ASP A 249 -13.11 -5.11 -5.37
N LYS A 250 -14.42 -4.92 -5.52
CA LYS A 250 -15.06 -3.62 -5.34
C LYS A 250 -15.09 -3.22 -3.86
N ASP A 251 -15.40 -4.15 -2.97
CA ASP A 251 -15.58 -3.85 -1.54
C ASP A 251 -14.24 -3.46 -0.92
N ALA A 252 -13.17 -4.17 -1.28
CA ALA A 252 -11.80 -3.81 -0.88
C ALA A 252 -11.37 -2.43 -1.41
N SER A 253 -11.75 -2.09 -2.65
CA SER A 253 -11.43 -0.80 -3.26
C SER A 253 -12.20 0.35 -2.62
N ASP A 254 -13.50 0.16 -2.36
CA ASP A 254 -14.37 1.16 -1.73
C ASP A 254 -13.95 1.38 -0.26
N PHE A 255 -13.62 0.31 0.48
CA PHE A 255 -13.06 0.39 1.83
C PHE A 255 -11.78 1.22 1.87
N TRP A 256 -10.81 0.91 1.01
CA TRP A 256 -9.53 1.63 1.01
C TRP A 256 -9.70 3.12 0.70
N GLN A 257 -10.56 3.49 -0.26
CA GLN A 257 -10.86 4.89 -0.57
C GLN A 257 -11.48 5.63 0.62
N GLN A 258 -12.37 4.96 1.37
CA GLN A 258 -12.93 5.52 2.59
C GLN A 258 -11.84 5.72 3.67
N THR A 259 -10.94 4.75 3.83
CA THR A 259 -9.82 4.83 4.76
C THR A 259 -8.88 6.00 4.46
N GLU A 260 -8.52 6.24 3.20
CA GLU A 260 -7.73 7.42 2.81
C GLU A 260 -8.40 8.73 3.27
N GLY A 261 -9.72 8.85 3.04
CA GLY A 261 -10.51 9.99 3.47
C GLY A 261 -10.64 10.14 4.99
N ASN A 262 -10.61 9.04 5.73
CA ASN A 262 -10.61 9.07 7.20
C ASN A 262 -9.27 9.58 7.75
N ILE A 263 -8.15 9.12 7.21
CA ILE A 263 -6.81 9.53 7.62
C ILE A 263 -6.61 11.03 7.40
N MET A 264 -6.99 11.54 6.21
CA MET A 264 -6.89 12.97 5.93
C MET A 264 -7.75 13.83 6.88
N ARG A 265 -8.94 13.35 7.27
CA ARG A 265 -9.80 14.03 8.26
C ARG A 265 -9.24 13.96 9.68
N ALA A 266 -8.58 12.86 10.04
CA ALA A 266 -7.90 12.73 11.33
C ALA A 266 -6.73 13.72 11.44
N GLU A 267 -5.99 13.95 10.35
CA GLU A 267 -4.96 15.00 10.32
C GLU A 267 -5.57 16.41 10.47
N GLU A 268 -6.64 16.73 9.73
CA GLU A 268 -7.36 18.01 9.89
C GLU A 268 -7.82 18.25 11.35
N SER A 269 -8.10 17.17 12.08
CA SER A 269 -8.54 17.21 13.47
C SER A 269 -7.37 17.34 14.46
N GLY A 270 -6.14 17.06 14.02
CA GLY A 270 -4.91 17.06 14.82
C GLY A 270 -4.84 15.88 15.78
N VAL A 271 -5.39 14.73 15.39
CA VAL A 271 -5.45 13.52 16.22
C VAL A 271 -4.54 12.39 15.70
N LEU A 272 -3.81 12.60 14.60
CA LEU A 272 -2.87 11.61 14.11
C LEU A 272 -1.63 11.51 15.00
N VAL A 273 -1.23 10.27 15.28
CA VAL A 273 0.04 9.95 15.94
C VAL A 273 1.14 9.86 14.87
N SER A 274 2.13 10.75 14.93
CA SER A 274 3.19 10.88 13.93
C SER A 274 3.96 9.58 13.70
N GLU A 275 4.38 8.89 14.76
CA GLU A 275 5.19 7.68 14.65
C GLU A 275 4.41 6.54 13.98
N SER A 276 3.13 6.37 14.30
CA SER A 276 2.25 5.40 13.63
C SER A 276 2.02 5.74 12.17
N MET A 277 1.85 7.02 11.87
CA MET A 277 1.69 7.49 10.49
C MET A 277 2.95 7.19 9.66
N LEU A 278 4.15 7.35 10.23
CA LEU A 278 5.40 6.96 9.57
C LEU A 278 5.47 5.45 9.26
N ILE A 279 5.02 4.58 10.17
CA ILE A 279 4.92 3.14 9.90
C ILE A 279 3.91 2.86 8.81
N LEU A 280 2.73 3.48 8.86
CA LEU A 280 1.71 3.28 7.82
C LEU A 280 2.26 3.70 6.45
N ILE A 281 2.93 4.86 6.37
CA ILE A 281 3.56 5.35 5.15
C ILE A 281 4.63 4.35 4.65
N SER A 282 5.45 3.78 5.55
CA SER A 282 6.48 2.82 5.15
C SER A 282 5.87 1.57 4.51
N VAL A 283 4.79 1.03 5.09
CA VAL A 283 4.06 -0.13 4.55
C VAL A 283 3.36 0.22 3.23
N LEU A 284 2.70 1.38 3.17
CA LEU A 284 1.98 1.84 1.97
C LEU A 284 2.89 2.18 0.79
N SER A 285 4.19 2.40 1.01
CA SER A 285 5.16 2.69 -0.05
C SER A 285 5.15 1.62 -1.15
N GLN A 286 5.01 0.35 -0.77
CA GLN A 286 4.96 -0.80 -1.69
C GLN A 286 3.67 -0.83 -2.53
N TYR A 287 2.63 -0.13 -2.07
CA TYR A 287 1.30 -0.08 -2.66
C TYR A 287 0.98 1.29 -3.28
N ARG A 288 1.94 2.21 -3.37
CA ARG A 288 1.76 3.60 -3.87
C ARG A 288 0.95 3.73 -5.16
N GLN A 289 1.07 2.76 -6.07
CA GLN A 289 0.35 2.71 -7.35
C GLN A 289 -1.18 2.55 -7.23
N PHE A 290 -1.66 2.04 -6.09
CA PHE A 290 -3.07 1.83 -5.80
C PHE A 290 -3.68 2.99 -5.00
N LEU A 291 -2.84 3.91 -4.51
CA LEU A 291 -3.28 5.06 -3.72
C LEU A 291 -3.86 6.16 -4.62
N SER A 292 -4.85 6.89 -4.13
CA SER A 292 -5.38 8.04 -4.86
C SER A 292 -4.31 9.12 -5.04
N THR A 293 -4.45 9.95 -6.08
CA THR A 293 -3.54 11.09 -6.29
C THR A 293 -3.66 12.10 -5.15
N GLU A 294 -4.86 12.30 -4.61
CA GLU A 294 -5.11 13.20 -3.48
C GLU A 294 -4.39 12.71 -2.22
N PHE A 295 -4.52 11.43 -1.89
CA PHE A 295 -3.87 10.87 -0.70
C PHE A 295 -2.34 10.84 -0.82
N ARG A 296 -1.80 10.63 -2.02
CA ARG A 296 -0.35 10.73 -2.27
C ARG A 296 0.18 12.15 -2.02
N SER A 297 -0.49 13.17 -2.56
CA SER A 297 -0.13 14.57 -2.31
C SER A 297 -0.23 14.90 -0.82
N PHE A 298 -1.27 14.41 -0.15
CA PHE A 298 -1.42 14.55 1.30
C PHE A 298 -0.23 13.96 2.07
N ILE A 299 0.21 12.73 1.76
CA ILE A 299 1.38 12.13 2.42
C ILE A 299 2.65 12.94 2.17
N GLU A 300 2.84 13.44 0.95
CA GLU A 300 3.98 14.26 0.56
C GLU A 300 4.01 15.59 1.35
N ASP A 301 2.86 16.28 1.44
CA ASP A 301 2.71 17.51 2.22
C ASP A 301 2.87 17.26 3.73
N TRP A 302 2.24 16.21 4.26
CA TRP A 302 2.32 15.82 5.67
C TRP A 302 3.76 15.52 6.09
N ARG A 303 4.51 14.77 5.26
CA ARG A 303 5.93 14.52 5.51
C ARG A 303 6.74 15.80 5.55
N LEU A 304 6.53 16.71 4.60
CA LEU A 304 7.22 18.00 4.57
C LEU A 304 6.97 18.82 5.85
N GLU A 305 5.73 18.82 6.34
CA GLU A 305 5.37 19.52 7.58
C GLU A 305 5.99 18.86 8.82
N GLU A 306 5.97 17.53 8.91
CA GLU A 306 6.62 16.80 10.01
C GLU A 306 8.13 17.05 10.03
N TYR A 307 8.78 17.07 8.87
CA TYR A 307 10.21 17.37 8.73
C TYR A 307 10.58 18.84 9.02
N ASP A 308 9.65 19.79 8.84
CA ASP A 308 9.82 21.21 9.20
C ASP A 308 9.72 21.43 10.73
N THR A 309 9.24 20.44 11.49
CA THR A 309 9.21 20.47 12.97
C THR A 309 10.51 19.94 13.59
N ASP A 310 11.52 20.80 13.77
CA ASP A 310 12.74 20.61 14.60
C ASP A 310 13.56 19.30 14.39
N THR A 311 13.23 18.43 13.42
CA THR A 311 13.83 17.10 13.24
C THR A 311 14.87 17.02 12.13
N PHE A 312 14.91 17.98 11.20
CA PHE A 312 16.14 18.26 10.47
C PHE A 312 16.96 19.23 11.31
N PRO A 313 18.12 18.79 11.86
CA PRO A 313 19.10 19.73 12.35
C PRO A 313 19.36 20.74 11.23
N ASP A 314 19.41 22.04 11.56
CA ASP A 314 19.93 23.09 10.68
C ASP A 314 21.34 22.73 10.10
N ASP A 315 21.98 21.69 10.66
CA ASP A 315 23.27 21.10 10.31
C ASP A 315 23.19 19.73 9.57
N PHE A 316 22.07 19.32 8.95
CA PHE A 316 22.08 18.07 8.14
C PHE A 316 22.94 18.27 6.88
N SER A 317 24.20 17.86 6.95
CA SER A 317 25.16 18.08 5.88
C SER A 317 25.07 16.95 4.84
N LEU A 318 25.47 17.25 3.59
CA LEU A 318 25.68 16.20 2.58
C LEU A 318 26.69 15.14 3.07
N GLU A 319 27.56 15.49 4.01
CA GLU A 319 28.54 14.57 4.61
C GLU A 319 27.84 13.55 5.53
N ASP A 320 26.88 13.97 6.35
CA ASP A 320 26.10 13.07 7.23
C ASP A 320 25.21 12.11 6.43
N LEU A 321 24.61 12.61 5.35
CA LEU A 321 23.81 11.80 4.43
C LEU A 321 24.68 10.76 3.69
N ASN A 322 25.88 11.18 3.26
CA ASN A 322 26.86 10.29 2.66
C ASN A 322 27.32 9.20 3.63
N ASP A 323 27.62 9.56 4.88
CA ASP A 323 28.04 8.62 5.91
C ASP A 323 26.94 7.60 6.24
N THR A 324 25.68 8.04 6.27
CA THR A 324 24.50 7.19 6.48
C THR A 324 24.35 6.16 5.35
N PHE A 325 24.39 6.59 4.10
CA PHE A 325 24.31 5.69 2.96
C PHE A 325 25.53 4.77 2.84
N GLN A 326 26.72 5.26 3.19
CA GLN A 326 27.92 4.45 3.22
C GLN A 326 27.84 3.36 4.30
N ALA A 327 27.30 3.68 5.48
CA ALA A 327 27.04 2.70 6.53
C ALA A 327 26.06 1.63 6.04
N LEU A 328 24.94 2.04 5.44
CA LEU A 328 23.95 1.11 4.88
C LEU A 328 24.53 0.22 3.77
N LEU A 329 25.33 0.78 2.85
CA LEU A 329 26.03 0.01 1.81
C LEU A 329 26.99 -1.04 2.38
N ASN A 330 27.53 -0.82 3.58
CA ASN A 330 28.44 -1.76 4.24
C ASN A 330 27.69 -2.85 5.04
N GLU A 331 26.46 -2.59 5.46
CA GLU A 331 25.64 -3.53 6.24
C GLU A 331 24.90 -4.54 5.37
N VAL A 332 24.49 -4.12 4.17
CA VAL A 332 23.75 -4.98 3.23
C VAL A 332 24.68 -5.89 2.43
N PRO A 333 24.24 -7.11 2.05
CA PRO A 333 25.09 -8.08 1.39
C PRO A 333 25.43 -7.74 -0.07
N ASP A 334 24.59 -6.94 -0.73
CA ASP A 334 24.71 -6.57 -2.14
C ASP A 334 23.86 -5.34 -2.49
N GLU A 335 24.02 -4.82 -3.70
CA GLU A 335 23.31 -3.65 -4.20
C GLU A 335 21.78 -3.85 -4.38
N PHE A 336 21.29 -5.09 -4.50
CA PHE A 336 19.85 -5.36 -4.60
C PHE A 336 19.20 -5.21 -3.23
N ALA A 337 19.83 -5.76 -2.19
CA ALA A 337 19.41 -5.58 -0.80
C ALA A 337 19.44 -4.09 -0.41
N PHE A 338 20.46 -3.35 -0.85
CA PHE A 338 20.49 -1.88 -0.68
C PHE A 338 19.26 -1.21 -1.28
N VAL A 339 18.91 -1.55 -2.53
CA VAL A 339 17.77 -0.95 -3.25
C VAL A 339 16.44 -1.30 -2.59
N THR A 340 16.28 -2.52 -2.07
CA THR A 340 15.08 -2.88 -1.29
C THR A 340 14.92 -1.95 -0.09
N VAL A 341 15.96 -1.82 0.75
CA VAL A 341 15.91 -0.95 1.95
C VAL A 341 15.68 0.51 1.57
N ILE A 342 16.41 1.01 0.57
CA ILE A 342 16.31 2.40 0.14
C ILE A 342 14.93 2.69 -0.46
N LYS A 343 14.35 1.81 -1.28
CA LYS A 343 13.02 2.06 -1.88
C LYS A 343 11.93 2.20 -0.83
N GLU A 344 11.99 1.44 0.26
CA GLU A 344 11.07 1.56 1.39
C GLU A 344 11.21 2.93 2.08
N GLN A 345 12.44 3.41 2.26
CA GLN A 345 12.71 4.73 2.85
C GLN A 345 12.32 5.89 1.92
N LEU A 346 12.49 5.72 0.61
CA LEU A 346 12.26 6.74 -0.42
C LEU A 346 10.80 6.80 -0.91
N GLY A 347 9.89 5.95 -0.42
CA GLY A 347 8.56 5.72 -0.99
C GLY A 347 7.72 6.98 -1.28
N PHE A 348 7.88 8.01 -0.44
CA PHE A 348 7.16 9.28 -0.50
C PHE A 348 8.08 10.50 -0.35
N ILE A 349 9.32 10.41 -0.83
CA ILE A 349 10.21 11.58 -0.85
C ILE A 349 9.82 12.53 -2.00
N PRO A 350 9.71 13.84 -1.75
CA PRO A 350 9.46 14.84 -2.78
C PRO A 350 10.47 14.85 -3.93
N ASP A 351 10.03 15.19 -5.14
CA ASP A 351 10.84 15.18 -6.36
C ASP A 351 12.10 16.08 -6.29
N ASP A 352 12.02 17.20 -5.57
CA ASP A 352 13.13 18.14 -5.39
C ASP A 352 14.20 17.61 -4.45
N VAL A 353 13.81 16.86 -3.40
CA VAL A 353 14.71 16.15 -2.49
C VAL A 353 15.34 14.94 -3.19
N MET A 354 14.58 14.22 -4.01
CA MET A 354 15.06 13.04 -4.74
C MET A 354 16.31 13.31 -5.58
N ASN A 355 16.38 14.43 -6.29
CA ASN A 355 17.58 14.78 -7.07
C ASN A 355 18.83 14.94 -6.18
N THR A 356 18.67 15.55 -5.02
CA THR A 356 19.78 15.74 -4.05
C THR A 356 20.28 14.40 -3.52
N LEU A 357 19.36 13.48 -3.18
CA LEU A 357 19.70 12.14 -2.72
C LEU A 357 20.42 11.31 -3.78
N VAL A 358 19.96 11.41 -5.02
CA VAL A 358 20.58 10.72 -6.17
C VAL A 358 22.02 11.21 -6.38
N HIS A 359 22.26 12.52 -6.32
CA HIS A 359 23.62 13.07 -6.43
C HIS A 359 24.52 12.69 -5.25
N ALA A 360 23.97 12.64 -4.03
CA ALA A 360 24.71 12.20 -2.86
C ALA A 360 25.14 10.72 -3.00
N LEU A 361 24.22 9.83 -3.38
CA LEU A 361 24.53 8.42 -3.66
C LEU A 361 25.60 8.26 -4.75
N LEU A 362 25.51 9.03 -5.84
CA LEU A 362 26.52 9.00 -6.90
C LEU A 362 27.92 9.40 -6.41
N SER A 363 28.01 10.25 -5.39
CA SER A 363 29.28 10.69 -4.82
C SER A 363 30.02 9.60 -4.03
N LEU A 364 29.33 8.53 -3.64
CA LEU A 364 29.89 7.38 -2.90
C LEU A 364 30.63 6.38 -3.80
N GLY A 365 30.56 6.53 -5.12
CA GLY A 365 31.33 5.74 -6.09
C GLY A 365 30.57 4.58 -6.73
N GLU A 366 31.32 3.62 -7.28
CA GLU A 366 30.79 2.57 -8.19
C GLU A 366 29.74 1.67 -7.53
N GLN A 367 29.91 1.28 -6.26
CA GLN A 367 28.96 0.41 -5.56
C GLN A 367 27.58 1.07 -5.40
N ALA A 368 27.56 2.36 -5.05
CA ALA A 368 26.32 3.12 -4.94
C ALA A 368 25.70 3.36 -6.32
N ALA A 369 26.51 3.60 -7.34
CA ALA A 369 26.03 3.70 -8.72
C ALA A 369 25.39 2.40 -9.21
N ASP A 370 25.96 1.23 -8.89
CA ASP A 370 25.40 -0.08 -9.22
C ASP A 370 23.99 -0.26 -8.62
N ALA A 371 23.81 0.18 -7.37
CA ALA A 371 22.53 0.12 -6.67
C ALA A 371 21.51 1.12 -7.25
N LEU A 372 21.91 2.38 -7.37
CA LEU A 372 21.08 3.45 -7.89
C LEU A 372 20.58 3.14 -9.32
N MET A 373 21.39 2.47 -10.12
CA MET A 373 21.01 2.05 -11.47
C MET A 373 19.87 1.04 -11.51
N LEU A 374 19.65 0.26 -10.45
CA LEU A 374 18.48 -0.62 -10.35
C LEU A 374 17.18 0.17 -10.12
N MET A 375 17.26 1.40 -9.61
CA MET A 375 16.10 2.27 -9.43
C MET A 375 15.55 2.85 -10.74
N VAL A 376 16.19 2.61 -11.89
CA VAL A 376 15.56 2.90 -13.21
C VAL A 376 14.39 1.95 -13.51
N LEU A 377 14.27 0.87 -12.73
CA LEU A 377 13.17 -0.10 -12.78
C LEU A 377 12.07 0.24 -11.77
N ASP A 378 12.08 1.45 -11.21
CA ASP A 378 11.05 1.85 -10.30
C ASP A 378 9.68 1.90 -10.99
N ARG A 379 8.64 1.50 -10.26
CA ARG A 379 7.25 1.56 -10.72
C ARG A 379 6.77 3.01 -10.85
N ASP A 380 7.38 3.93 -10.10
CA ASP A 380 7.22 5.36 -10.30
C ASP A 380 8.07 5.85 -11.48
N GLU A 381 7.39 6.20 -12.57
CA GLU A 381 8.03 6.72 -13.78
C GLU A 381 8.80 8.02 -13.51
N GLN A 382 8.32 8.91 -12.64
CA GLN A 382 8.99 10.18 -12.36
C GLN A 382 10.33 9.93 -11.66
N ARG A 383 10.33 9.07 -10.63
CA ARG A 383 11.54 8.66 -9.92
C ARG A 383 12.51 7.93 -10.85
N ALA A 384 12.03 6.97 -11.64
CA ALA A 384 12.85 6.26 -12.62
C ALA A 384 13.49 7.22 -13.65
N VAL A 385 12.76 8.23 -14.12
CA VAL A 385 13.27 9.26 -15.03
C VAL A 385 14.29 10.16 -14.34
N ALA A 386 14.05 10.58 -13.10
CA ALA A 386 14.97 11.42 -12.33
C ALA A 386 16.32 10.71 -12.12
N VAL A 387 16.27 9.46 -11.63
CA VAL A 387 17.43 8.58 -11.46
C VAL A 387 18.16 8.41 -12.80
N ALA A 388 17.46 7.99 -13.86
CA ALA A 388 18.10 7.76 -15.16
C ALA A 388 18.73 9.03 -15.74
N SER A 389 18.10 10.20 -15.53
CA SER A 389 18.61 11.49 -16.01
C SER A 389 19.87 11.91 -15.28
N ALA A 390 19.87 11.88 -13.95
CA ALA A 390 21.01 12.25 -13.12
C ALA A 390 22.24 11.37 -13.41
N ILE A 391 22.06 10.05 -13.51
CA ILE A 391 23.19 9.15 -13.81
C ILE A 391 23.69 9.35 -15.24
N SER A 392 22.82 9.75 -16.18
CA SER A 392 23.23 10.04 -17.57
C SER A 392 24.19 11.23 -17.71
N GLU A 393 24.40 12.00 -16.63
CA GLU A 393 25.39 13.08 -16.53
C GLU A 393 26.75 12.60 -16.02
N HIS A 394 26.81 11.41 -15.44
CA HIS A 394 27.99 10.82 -14.80
C HIS A 394 28.39 9.45 -15.40
N PRO A 395 28.66 9.34 -16.72
CA PRO A 395 29.03 8.07 -17.35
C PRO A 395 30.32 7.44 -16.79
N GLU A 396 31.19 8.22 -16.15
CA GLU A 396 32.44 7.77 -15.55
C GLU A 396 32.29 6.85 -14.33
N VAL A 397 31.14 6.87 -13.67
CA VAL A 397 30.87 6.04 -12.47
C VAL A 397 30.38 4.63 -12.83
N ILE A 398 30.11 4.37 -14.12
CA ILE A 398 29.50 3.12 -14.58
C ILE A 398 30.56 2.07 -14.91
N GLY A 399 30.56 1.01 -14.11
CA GLY A 399 31.37 -0.18 -14.29
C GLY A 399 30.90 -1.15 -15.38
N THR A 400 31.65 -2.23 -15.55
CA THR A 400 31.36 -3.29 -16.55
C THR A 400 30.09 -4.07 -16.23
N LYS A 401 29.81 -4.26 -14.93
CA LYS A 401 28.65 -4.99 -14.40
C LYS A 401 27.35 -4.24 -14.75
N THR A 402 27.28 -2.98 -14.35
CA THR A 402 26.15 -2.09 -14.60
C THR A 402 25.93 -1.80 -16.08
N LEU A 403 27.00 -1.65 -16.89
CA LEU A 403 26.84 -1.57 -18.33
C LEU A 403 26.17 -2.83 -18.92
N SER A 404 26.53 -4.02 -18.42
CA SER A 404 25.92 -5.29 -18.86
C SER A 404 24.42 -5.31 -18.53
N ARG A 405 24.05 -4.95 -17.29
CA ARG A 405 22.64 -4.82 -16.85
C ARG A 405 21.85 -3.88 -17.73
N LEU A 406 22.36 -2.67 -17.94
CA LEU A 406 21.70 -1.64 -18.73
C LEU A 406 21.38 -2.10 -20.14
N ILE A 407 22.33 -2.76 -20.79
CA ILE A 407 22.14 -3.31 -22.14
C ILE A 407 21.02 -4.35 -22.16
N ARG A 408 20.88 -5.15 -21.09
CA ARG A 408 19.89 -6.23 -21.02
C ARG A 408 18.49 -5.72 -20.67
N ILE A 409 18.36 -4.72 -19.80
CA ILE A 409 17.05 -4.19 -19.36
C ILE A 409 16.49 -3.09 -20.27
N ARG A 410 17.31 -2.45 -21.12
CA ARG A 410 16.88 -1.26 -21.90
C ARG A 410 15.60 -1.43 -22.73
N ASN A 411 15.31 -2.65 -23.20
CA ASN A 411 14.12 -2.93 -24.02
C ASN A 411 12.84 -3.09 -23.19
N TRP A 412 12.96 -3.07 -21.86
CA TRP A 412 11.88 -3.26 -20.91
C TRP A 412 11.44 -1.93 -20.29
N LEU A 413 12.30 -0.91 -20.39
CA LEU A 413 12.06 0.40 -19.84
C LEU A 413 11.02 1.16 -20.66
N ALA A 414 10.14 1.89 -19.97
CA ALA A 414 9.21 2.82 -20.59
C ALA A 414 9.98 3.89 -21.39
N ALA A 415 9.38 4.41 -22.46
CA ALA A 415 10.03 5.35 -23.37
C ALA A 415 10.69 6.58 -22.68
N PRO A 416 10.10 7.18 -21.62
CA PRO A 416 10.73 8.29 -20.90
C PRO A 416 12.06 7.92 -20.22
N VAL A 417 12.17 6.70 -19.68
CA VAL A 417 13.36 6.18 -18.98
C VAL A 417 14.37 5.56 -19.97
N GLN A 418 13.88 4.92 -21.04
CA GLN A 418 14.72 4.25 -22.03
C GLN A 418 15.69 5.23 -22.72
N LYS A 419 15.24 6.43 -23.06
CA LYS A 419 16.05 7.43 -23.78
C LYS A 419 17.30 7.89 -22.99
N PRO A 420 17.22 8.31 -21.72
CA PRO A 420 18.41 8.64 -20.94
C PRO A 420 19.32 7.42 -20.73
N VAL A 421 18.77 6.22 -20.52
CA VAL A 421 19.55 4.97 -20.44
C VAL A 421 20.31 4.69 -21.73
N ASP A 422 19.69 4.85 -22.90
CA ASP A 422 20.33 4.67 -24.21
C ASP A 422 21.43 5.69 -24.49
N LYS A 423 21.31 6.92 -23.96
CA LYS A 423 22.38 7.90 -23.98
C LYS A 423 23.54 7.43 -23.09
N LEU A 424 23.25 7.05 -21.85
CA LEU A 424 24.24 6.57 -20.89
C LEU A 424 25.05 5.38 -21.44
N ILE A 425 24.38 4.33 -21.96
CA ILE A 425 25.04 3.17 -22.57
C ILE A 425 26.01 3.59 -23.68
N ARG A 426 25.62 4.53 -24.54
CA ARG A 426 26.48 5.02 -25.63
C ARG A 426 27.69 5.78 -25.09
N ASP A 427 27.50 6.61 -24.08
CA ASP A 427 28.57 7.44 -23.53
C ASP A 427 29.57 6.61 -22.71
N VAL A 428 29.10 5.67 -21.89
CA VAL A 428 29.94 4.69 -21.17
C VAL A 428 30.79 3.86 -22.14
N ARG A 429 30.21 3.40 -23.26
CA ARG A 429 30.98 2.65 -24.28
C ARG A 429 32.04 3.50 -24.99
N LYS A 430 31.84 4.82 -25.12
CA LYS A 430 32.87 5.73 -25.67
C LYS A 430 34.06 5.88 -24.72
N LEU A 431 33.85 5.70 -23.41
CA LEU A 431 34.92 5.66 -22.41
C LEU A 431 35.72 4.34 -22.45
N GLY A 432 35.32 3.37 -23.27
CA GLY A 432 36.04 2.10 -23.44
C GLY A 432 35.62 1.00 -22.45
N VAL A 433 34.57 1.21 -21.65
CA VAL A 433 34.02 0.19 -20.76
C VAL A 433 33.39 -0.93 -21.59
N VAL A 434 33.74 -2.17 -21.25
CA VAL A 434 33.26 -3.39 -21.93
C VAL A 434 32.28 -4.10 -20.99
N PRO A 435 31.07 -4.49 -21.47
CA PRO A 435 30.10 -5.17 -20.60
C PRO A 435 30.64 -6.51 -20.11
N GLN A 436 30.41 -6.80 -18.84
CA GLN A 436 30.77 -8.09 -18.25
C GLN A 436 29.94 -9.23 -18.87
N PRO A 437 30.58 -10.37 -19.25
CA PRO A 437 29.85 -11.55 -19.69
C PRO A 437 28.98 -12.12 -18.56
N PRO A 438 27.89 -12.84 -18.86
CA PRO A 438 27.14 -13.58 -17.85
C PRO A 438 28.07 -14.49 -17.02
N GLU A 439 27.93 -14.45 -15.70
CA GLU A 439 28.61 -15.37 -14.81
C GLU A 439 27.75 -16.63 -14.63
N ALA A 440 28.38 -17.79 -14.82
CA ALA A 440 27.72 -19.07 -14.61
C ALA A 440 27.55 -19.32 -13.11
N GLN A 441 26.31 -19.48 -12.68
CA GLN A 441 25.99 -19.82 -11.29
C GLN A 441 25.80 -21.31 -11.09
N ASP A 442 26.09 -21.78 -9.87
CA ASP A 442 25.92 -23.18 -9.48
C ASP A 442 24.49 -23.40 -8.97
N ILE A 443 23.56 -23.63 -9.91
CA ILE A 443 22.16 -23.93 -9.62
C ILE A 443 22.04 -25.39 -9.18
N GLN A 444 21.70 -25.59 -7.90
CA GLN A 444 21.71 -26.90 -7.25
C GLN A 444 20.39 -27.65 -7.41
N GLU A 445 19.28 -26.92 -7.28
CA GLU A 445 17.93 -27.48 -7.35
C GLU A 445 16.98 -26.50 -8.02
N VAL A 446 16.05 -27.05 -8.83
CA VAL A 446 14.98 -26.30 -9.48
C VAL A 446 13.69 -27.05 -9.22
N HIS A 447 12.72 -26.36 -8.64
CA HIS A 447 11.40 -26.88 -8.35
C HIS A 447 10.37 -26.00 -9.04
N MET A 448 9.33 -26.60 -9.58
CA MET A 448 8.24 -25.88 -10.25
C MET A 448 6.92 -26.60 -10.00
N SER A 449 5.87 -25.84 -9.73
CA SER A 449 4.53 -26.39 -9.52
C SER A 449 3.82 -26.65 -10.84
N GLY A 450 2.79 -27.49 -10.79
CA GLY A 450 1.87 -27.63 -11.91
C GLY A 450 1.07 -26.34 -12.13
N VAL A 451 0.46 -26.20 -13.31
CA VAL A 451 -0.42 -25.08 -13.63
C VAL A 451 -1.71 -25.18 -12.83
N ASP A 452 -1.96 -24.18 -11.98
CA ASP A 452 -3.19 -24.07 -11.20
C ASP A 452 -4.40 -23.65 -12.06
N GLY A 453 -5.58 -23.58 -11.45
CA GLY A 453 -6.82 -23.19 -12.14
C GLY A 453 -6.89 -21.73 -12.52
N ALA A 454 -5.97 -20.90 -12.04
CA ALA A 454 -5.84 -19.50 -12.40
C ALA A 454 -4.65 -19.27 -13.38
N GLY A 455 -4.04 -20.33 -13.91
CA GLY A 455 -2.95 -20.27 -14.88
C GLY A 455 -1.58 -19.87 -14.28
N ALA A 456 -1.39 -19.96 -12.96
CA ALA A 456 -0.13 -19.68 -12.28
C ALA A 456 0.75 -20.94 -12.13
N GLN A 457 2.06 -20.74 -12.12
CA GLN A 457 3.05 -21.74 -11.75
C GLN A 457 4.14 -21.09 -10.90
N GLY A 458 4.31 -21.56 -9.68
CA GLY A 458 5.40 -21.20 -8.79
C GLY A 458 6.71 -21.87 -9.22
N VAL A 459 7.81 -21.14 -9.12
CA VAL A 459 9.16 -21.60 -9.42
C VAL A 459 10.05 -21.30 -8.23
N MET A 460 10.85 -22.28 -7.81
CA MET A 460 11.86 -22.10 -6.76
C MET A 460 13.21 -22.67 -7.17
N LEU A 461 14.27 -21.89 -6.99
CA LEU A 461 15.64 -22.29 -7.31
C LEU A 461 16.57 -22.10 -6.12
N LEU A 462 17.38 -23.13 -5.85
CA LEU A 462 18.47 -23.04 -4.89
C LEU A 462 19.78 -22.81 -5.64
N VAL A 463 20.35 -21.61 -5.48
CA VAL A 463 21.61 -21.20 -6.11
C VAL A 463 22.72 -21.20 -5.07
N LYS A 464 23.90 -21.69 -5.44
CA LYS A 464 25.07 -21.67 -4.58
C LYS A 464 26.03 -20.56 -5.00
N GLU A 465 26.40 -19.73 -4.03
CA GLU A 465 27.32 -18.61 -4.20
C GLU A 465 28.52 -18.79 -3.26
N GLY A 466 29.63 -19.31 -3.78
CA GLY A 466 30.80 -19.61 -2.96
C GLY A 466 30.50 -20.62 -1.83
N ARG A 467 30.36 -20.12 -0.59
CA ARG A 467 30.05 -20.92 0.61
C ARG A 467 28.60 -20.78 1.10
N SER A 468 27.88 -19.77 0.63
CA SER A 468 26.48 -19.50 0.95
C SER A 468 25.56 -19.97 -0.19
N PHE A 469 24.26 -19.88 0.05
CA PHE A 469 23.21 -20.23 -0.89
C PHE A 469 22.17 -19.12 -0.90
N ARG A 470 21.42 -19.01 -2.00
CA ARG A 470 20.22 -18.18 -2.08
C ARG A 470 19.05 -19.01 -2.59
N LEU A 471 17.86 -18.65 -2.13
CA LEU A 471 16.61 -19.15 -2.67
C LEU A 471 16.02 -18.04 -3.56
N ILE A 472 15.67 -18.40 -4.78
CA ILE A 472 14.92 -17.56 -5.71
C ILE A 472 13.53 -18.15 -5.79
N SER A 473 12.50 -17.31 -5.67
CA SER A 473 11.10 -17.67 -5.92
C SER A 473 10.48 -16.69 -6.90
N PHE A 474 9.60 -17.16 -7.79
CA PHE A 474 8.74 -16.30 -8.62
C PHE A 474 7.57 -17.09 -9.20
N VAL A 475 6.55 -16.38 -9.66
CA VAL A 475 5.35 -16.97 -10.25
C VAL A 475 5.24 -16.61 -11.73
N LEU A 476 5.05 -17.63 -12.57
CA LEU A 476 4.70 -17.49 -13.99
C LEU A 476 3.18 -17.46 -14.14
N LYS A 477 2.60 -16.28 -14.35
CA LYS A 477 1.16 -16.05 -14.40
C LYS A 477 0.65 -15.81 -15.82
N GLU A 478 -0.30 -16.62 -16.24
CA GLU A 478 -1.03 -16.45 -17.50
C GLU A 478 -1.61 -15.03 -17.66
N ALA A 479 -1.57 -14.49 -18.88
CA ALA A 479 -1.98 -13.13 -19.25
C ALA A 479 -1.24 -11.96 -18.56
N ILE A 480 -0.39 -12.24 -17.56
CA ILE A 480 0.31 -11.24 -16.75
C ILE A 480 1.83 -11.26 -17.03
N GLY A 481 2.48 -12.43 -16.92
CA GLY A 481 3.94 -12.57 -16.99
C GLY A 481 4.53 -13.08 -15.68
N VAL A 482 5.76 -12.67 -15.38
CA VAL A 482 6.47 -12.99 -14.13
C VAL A 482 6.05 -12.02 -13.04
N ILE A 483 5.64 -12.54 -11.89
CA ILE A 483 5.24 -11.78 -10.70
C ILE A 483 5.77 -12.43 -9.42
N ASP A 484 5.62 -11.73 -8.29
CA ASP A 484 5.92 -12.20 -6.94
C ASP A 484 7.34 -12.78 -6.85
N VAL A 485 8.30 -12.04 -7.42
CA VAL A 485 9.71 -12.41 -7.40
C VAL A 485 10.27 -12.14 -6.01
N MET A 486 11.07 -13.06 -5.51
CA MET A 486 11.78 -12.94 -4.24
C MET A 486 13.16 -13.57 -4.38
N VAL A 487 14.17 -12.91 -3.85
CA VAL A 487 15.53 -13.46 -3.72
C VAL A 487 15.98 -13.29 -2.28
N THR A 488 16.30 -14.39 -1.61
CA THR A 488 16.76 -14.31 -0.21
C THR A 488 18.17 -13.73 -0.11
N PRO A 489 18.54 -13.15 1.05
CA PRO A 489 19.93 -12.94 1.42
C PRO A 489 20.76 -14.24 1.34
N PRO A 490 22.10 -14.14 1.26
CA PRO A 490 22.98 -15.30 1.33
C PRO A 490 22.81 -16.03 2.67
N GLU A 491 22.44 -17.29 2.60
CA GLU A 491 22.13 -18.11 3.76
C GLU A 491 22.80 -19.48 3.72
N THR A 492 22.70 -20.20 4.84
CA THR A 492 23.15 -21.60 4.86
C THR A 492 22.19 -22.52 4.11
N LYS A 493 22.72 -23.57 3.47
CA LYS A 493 21.89 -24.58 2.76
C LYS A 493 20.82 -25.21 3.66
N ASN A 494 21.09 -25.33 4.95
CA ASN A 494 20.17 -26.00 5.87
C ASN A 494 18.96 -25.12 6.18
N GLU A 495 19.15 -23.81 6.35
CA GLU A 495 18.04 -22.87 6.56
C GLU A 495 17.16 -22.78 5.32
N LEU A 496 17.75 -22.59 4.14
CA LEU A 496 16.99 -22.53 2.88
C LEU A 496 16.24 -23.82 2.54
N LYS A 497 16.72 -24.97 3.02
CA LYS A 497 16.00 -26.23 2.87
C LYS A 497 14.72 -26.31 3.69
N LYS A 498 14.63 -25.60 4.82
CA LYS A 498 13.39 -25.51 5.62
C LYS A 498 12.34 -24.70 4.85
N TYR A 499 12.72 -23.54 4.32
CA TYR A 499 11.85 -22.72 3.45
C TYR A 499 11.35 -23.52 2.24
N LEU A 500 12.25 -24.23 1.55
CA LEU A 500 11.87 -25.07 0.41
C LEU A 500 10.96 -26.24 0.80
N ALA A 501 11.06 -26.77 2.02
CA ALA A 501 10.17 -27.82 2.51
C ALA A 501 8.76 -27.27 2.79
N LEU A 502 8.67 -26.14 3.48
CA LEU A 502 7.40 -25.44 3.76
C LEU A 502 6.68 -25.05 2.46
N ALA A 503 7.41 -24.48 1.51
CA ALA A 503 6.85 -24.14 0.21
C ALA A 503 6.29 -25.35 -0.55
N LYS A 504 6.90 -26.54 -0.42
CA LYS A 504 6.40 -27.77 -1.04
C LYS A 504 5.14 -28.31 -0.36
N GLU A 505 4.94 -27.97 0.90
CA GLU A 505 3.72 -28.33 1.66
C GLU A 505 2.56 -27.39 1.27
N GLN A 506 2.84 -26.11 1.05
CA GLN A 506 1.87 -25.09 0.65
C GLN A 506 1.52 -25.15 -0.85
N GLU A 507 2.53 -25.21 -1.73
CA GLU A 507 2.32 -25.29 -3.17
C GLU A 507 2.10 -26.73 -3.60
N ALA A 508 0.83 -27.05 -3.82
CA ALA A 508 0.43 -28.36 -4.25
C ALA A 508 1.10 -28.74 -5.59
N GLY A 509 1.74 -29.91 -5.65
CA GLY A 509 2.36 -30.43 -6.87
C GLY A 509 3.67 -29.78 -7.28
N MET A 510 4.41 -29.21 -6.33
CA MET A 510 5.79 -28.75 -6.55
C MET A 510 6.72 -29.94 -6.87
N GLU A 511 7.27 -30.00 -8.08
CA GLU A 511 8.13 -31.09 -8.55
C GLU A 511 9.52 -30.59 -8.90
N LYS A 512 10.53 -31.44 -8.72
CA LYS A 512 11.88 -31.14 -9.20
C LYS A 512 11.92 -31.24 -10.73
N VAL A 513 12.32 -30.16 -11.40
CA VAL A 513 12.36 -30.03 -12.86
C VAL A 513 13.76 -29.70 -13.36
N SER A 514 13.97 -29.77 -14.68
CA SER A 514 15.21 -29.29 -15.32
C SER A 514 15.27 -27.77 -15.38
N LEU A 515 16.46 -27.19 -15.26
CA LEU A 515 16.69 -25.75 -15.47
C LEU A 515 16.27 -25.27 -16.88
N GLU A 516 16.47 -26.10 -17.90
CA GLU A 516 16.11 -25.81 -19.30
C GLU A 516 14.63 -25.39 -19.44
N LEU A 517 13.74 -25.96 -18.63
CA LEU A 517 12.32 -25.60 -18.62
C LEU A 517 12.15 -24.11 -18.29
N ILE A 518 12.81 -23.64 -17.24
CA ILE A 518 12.71 -22.26 -16.76
C ILE A 518 13.34 -21.32 -17.79
N GLN A 519 14.52 -21.67 -18.32
CA GLN A 519 15.20 -20.87 -19.34
C GLN A 519 14.40 -20.74 -20.63
N THR A 520 13.59 -21.75 -20.99
CA THR A 520 12.72 -21.72 -22.17
C THR A 520 11.45 -20.92 -21.93
N GLN A 521 10.84 -21.02 -20.74
CA GLN A 521 9.59 -20.32 -20.43
C GLN A 521 9.80 -18.84 -20.16
N LEU A 522 10.88 -18.45 -19.47
CA LEU A 522 11.03 -17.09 -18.96
C LEU A 522 10.93 -16.02 -20.07
N PRO A 523 11.62 -16.13 -21.24
CA PRO A 523 11.49 -15.13 -22.30
C PRO A 523 10.06 -14.93 -22.82
N VAL A 524 9.23 -15.97 -22.79
CA VAL A 524 7.81 -15.91 -23.18
C VAL A 524 6.98 -15.17 -22.12
N PHE A 525 7.19 -15.46 -20.84
CA PHE A 525 6.48 -14.76 -19.75
C PHE A 525 6.93 -13.30 -19.60
N LEU A 526 8.19 -13.00 -19.90
CA LEU A 526 8.67 -11.61 -19.96
C LEU A 526 7.97 -10.80 -21.08
N ALA A 527 7.62 -11.44 -22.19
CA ALA A 527 6.78 -10.81 -23.22
C ALA A 527 5.34 -10.57 -22.75
N LEU A 528 4.84 -11.41 -21.85
CA LEU A 528 3.55 -11.14 -21.20
C LEU A 528 3.63 -9.94 -20.24
N ASN A 529 4.73 -9.75 -19.50
CA ASN A 529 4.91 -8.52 -18.68
C ASN A 529 4.81 -7.26 -19.54
N LEU A 530 5.46 -7.23 -20.71
CA LEU A 530 5.33 -6.11 -21.65
C LEU A 530 3.88 -5.92 -22.14
N LYS A 531 3.20 -7.01 -22.48
CA LYS A 531 1.82 -6.98 -22.98
C LYS A 531 0.82 -6.53 -21.91
N SER A 532 1.02 -6.97 -20.67
CA SER A 532 0.21 -6.63 -19.51
C SER A 532 0.55 -5.26 -18.91
N LYS A 533 1.67 -4.65 -19.35
CA LYS A 533 2.23 -3.40 -18.83
C LYS A 533 2.61 -3.48 -17.34
N ILE A 534 2.91 -4.68 -16.86
CA ILE A 534 3.45 -4.88 -15.52
C ILE A 534 4.96 -4.72 -15.62
N ALA A 535 5.46 -3.64 -15.02
CA ALA A 535 6.88 -3.33 -14.99
C ALA A 535 7.66 -4.40 -14.24
N ILE A 536 8.91 -4.55 -14.63
CA ILE A 536 9.86 -5.47 -13.99
C ILE A 536 10.66 -4.71 -12.95
N ASP A 537 11.12 -5.38 -11.92
CA ASP A 537 11.82 -4.77 -10.79
C ASP A 537 13.25 -5.31 -10.64
N HIS A 538 13.94 -4.79 -9.63
CA HIS A 538 15.31 -5.14 -9.33
C HIS A 538 15.47 -6.59 -8.88
N GLU A 539 14.45 -7.17 -8.24
CA GLU A 539 14.45 -8.57 -7.79
C GLU A 539 14.38 -9.52 -8.99
N LEU A 540 13.56 -9.22 -10.00
CA LEU A 540 13.57 -9.98 -11.26
C LEU A 540 14.92 -9.91 -11.96
N VAL A 541 15.56 -8.74 -11.98
CA VAL A 541 16.93 -8.61 -12.51
C VAL A 541 17.91 -9.48 -11.75
N GLN A 542 17.86 -9.48 -10.41
CA GLN A 542 18.70 -10.35 -9.59
C GLN A 542 18.47 -11.83 -9.91
N ALA A 543 17.21 -12.25 -9.97
CA ALA A 543 16.84 -13.62 -10.32
C ALA A 543 17.39 -14.02 -11.70
N MET A 544 17.30 -13.15 -12.70
CA MET A 544 17.82 -13.41 -14.05
C MET A 544 19.34 -13.47 -14.13
N GLU A 545 20.06 -12.66 -13.34
CA GLU A 545 21.51 -12.77 -13.20
C GLU A 545 21.91 -14.11 -12.59
N LEU A 546 21.20 -14.51 -11.54
CA LEU A 546 21.46 -15.77 -10.85
C LEU A 546 21.08 -17.01 -11.67
N LEU A 547 20.16 -16.87 -12.64
CA LEU A 547 19.81 -17.91 -13.61
C LEU A 547 20.82 -18.04 -14.76
N SER A 548 21.81 -17.15 -14.85
CA SER A 548 22.80 -17.09 -15.93
C SER A 548 22.17 -17.04 -17.32
N LEU A 549 21.07 -16.29 -17.47
CA LEU A 549 20.39 -16.15 -18.76
C LEU A 549 21.18 -15.25 -19.72
N ASP A 550 21.44 -15.76 -20.92
CA ASP A 550 22.16 -15.04 -21.98
C ASP A 550 21.27 -13.99 -22.67
N ASP A 551 19.98 -14.30 -22.87
CA ASP A 551 19.02 -13.39 -23.51
C ASP A 551 17.89 -13.03 -22.54
N TRP A 552 17.89 -11.75 -22.16
CA TRP A 552 16.85 -11.17 -21.32
C TRP A 552 15.71 -10.62 -22.19
N ASN A 553 15.84 -10.59 -23.51
CA ASN A 553 14.83 -9.92 -24.31
C ASN A 553 13.52 -10.72 -24.35
N PRO A 554 12.38 -10.04 -24.19
CA PRO A 554 11.07 -10.63 -24.39
C PRO A 554 10.96 -11.30 -25.77
N ALA A 555 10.61 -12.58 -25.79
CA ALA A 555 10.41 -13.30 -27.02
C ALA A 555 9.05 -12.94 -27.61
N SER A 556 8.97 -12.67 -28.92
CA SER A 556 7.67 -12.47 -29.59
C SER A 556 6.84 -13.76 -29.74
N ALA A 557 7.21 -14.83 -29.02
CA ALA A 557 6.58 -16.13 -29.13
C ALA A 557 5.30 -16.18 -28.28
N GLU A 558 4.24 -16.77 -28.83
CA GLU A 558 3.03 -17.06 -28.09
C GLU A 558 3.26 -18.22 -27.11
N VAL A 559 2.51 -18.24 -26.00
CA VAL A 559 2.61 -19.30 -24.97
C VAL A 559 2.40 -20.69 -25.58
N GLY A 560 1.52 -20.79 -26.59
CA GLY A 560 1.30 -21.98 -27.41
C GLY A 560 2.57 -22.64 -27.96
N ASN A 561 3.58 -21.85 -28.30
CA ASN A 561 4.82 -22.36 -28.88
C ASN A 561 5.65 -23.18 -27.88
N LEU A 562 5.46 -22.99 -26.56
CA LEU A 562 6.19 -23.73 -25.54
C LEU A 562 5.88 -25.23 -25.55
N TYR A 563 4.67 -25.60 -25.97
CA TYR A 563 4.18 -26.99 -25.93
C TYR A 563 3.77 -27.54 -27.29
N ALA A 564 3.88 -26.74 -28.37
CA ALA A 564 3.45 -27.12 -29.71
C ALA A 564 4.04 -28.46 -30.19
N ASP A 565 5.33 -28.70 -29.93
CA ASP A 565 6.02 -29.93 -30.33
C ASP A 565 5.56 -31.18 -29.56
N LEU A 566 4.86 -31.01 -28.43
CA LEU A 566 4.30 -32.11 -27.64
C LEU A 566 2.87 -32.47 -28.06
N ILE A 567 2.15 -31.53 -28.68
CA ILE A 567 0.77 -31.75 -29.09
C ILE A 567 0.74 -32.72 -30.28
N PRO A 568 0.06 -33.88 -30.15
CA PRO A 568 -0.02 -34.82 -31.26
C PRO A 568 -0.84 -34.22 -32.40
N LEU A 569 -0.37 -34.36 -33.65
CA LEU A 569 -1.14 -33.92 -34.83
C LEU A 569 -2.53 -34.58 -34.89
N THR A 570 -2.60 -35.87 -34.58
CA THR A 570 -3.85 -36.63 -34.45
C THR A 570 -3.61 -37.80 -33.48
N PRO A 571 -4.03 -37.70 -32.21
CA PRO A 571 -3.92 -38.80 -31.27
C PRO A 571 -4.81 -39.98 -31.66
N THR A 572 -4.41 -41.18 -31.24
CA THR A 572 -5.19 -42.39 -31.53
C THR A 572 -6.45 -42.45 -30.66
N THR A 573 -7.44 -43.27 -31.06
CA THR A 573 -8.63 -43.50 -30.24
C THR A 573 -8.28 -44.05 -28.85
N GLU A 574 -7.26 -44.91 -28.75
CA GLU A 574 -6.78 -45.45 -27.48
C GLU A 574 -6.16 -44.36 -26.59
N ASP A 575 -5.35 -43.46 -27.17
CA ASP A 575 -4.79 -42.32 -26.43
C ASP A 575 -5.89 -41.41 -25.88
N ILE A 576 -6.91 -41.12 -26.69
CA ILE A 576 -8.06 -40.28 -26.31
C ILE A 576 -8.85 -40.93 -25.18
N GLU A 577 -9.20 -42.23 -25.31
CA GLU A 577 -9.92 -42.97 -24.27
C GLU A 577 -9.14 -43.02 -22.95
N GLN A 578 -7.82 -43.21 -23.04
CA GLN A 578 -6.95 -43.26 -21.87
C GLN A 578 -6.85 -41.89 -21.19
N ALA A 579 -6.63 -40.81 -21.95
CA ALA A 579 -6.55 -39.45 -21.44
C ALA A 579 -7.85 -39.03 -20.76
N GLN A 580 -9.01 -39.21 -21.44
CA GLN A 580 -10.35 -38.93 -20.89
C GLN A 580 -10.60 -39.67 -19.57
N LYS A 581 -10.29 -40.97 -19.52
CA LYS A 581 -10.47 -41.79 -18.31
C LYS A 581 -9.64 -41.30 -17.12
N LYS A 582 -8.41 -40.84 -17.37
CA LYS A 582 -7.51 -40.34 -16.32
C LYS A 582 -7.86 -38.92 -15.91
N SER A 583 -8.20 -38.06 -16.87
CA SER A 583 -8.37 -36.62 -16.66
C SER A 583 -9.56 -36.28 -15.76
N GLY A 584 -10.61 -37.10 -15.77
CA GLY A 584 -11.75 -36.95 -14.85
C GLY A 584 -11.41 -37.09 -13.36
N LYS A 585 -10.17 -37.50 -13.01
CA LYS A 585 -9.68 -37.58 -11.62
C LYS A 585 -8.58 -36.55 -11.30
N TRP A 586 -8.17 -35.73 -12.26
CA TRP A 586 -7.08 -34.78 -12.00
C TRP A 586 -7.46 -33.69 -11.02
N THR A 587 -8.74 -33.30 -10.96
CA THR A 587 -9.24 -32.32 -9.99
C THR A 587 -9.13 -32.77 -8.53
N THR A 588 -8.93 -34.06 -8.27
CA THR A 588 -8.68 -34.57 -6.91
C THR A 588 -7.19 -34.63 -6.55
N SER A 589 -6.31 -34.18 -7.44
CA SER A 589 -4.88 -34.05 -7.15
C SER A 589 -4.60 -32.71 -6.45
N GLY A 590 -3.45 -32.57 -5.80
CA GLY A 590 -3.10 -31.32 -5.12
C GLY A 590 -3.27 -30.07 -6.00
N VAL A 591 -2.63 -30.05 -7.19
CA VAL A 591 -2.81 -28.93 -8.15
C VAL A 591 -4.27 -28.83 -8.61
N GLY A 592 -4.89 -29.96 -8.92
CA GLY A 592 -6.21 -29.98 -9.52
C GLY A 592 -7.36 -29.54 -8.60
N GLN A 593 -7.15 -29.49 -7.28
CA GLN A 593 -8.14 -28.92 -6.36
C GLN A 593 -8.40 -27.43 -6.65
N SER A 594 -7.39 -26.72 -7.17
CA SER A 594 -7.54 -25.34 -7.64
C SER A 594 -8.28 -25.22 -8.98
N TRP A 595 -8.58 -26.33 -9.67
CA TRP A 595 -9.19 -26.28 -10.99
C TRP A 595 -10.70 -26.14 -10.88
N PHE A 596 -11.16 -24.90 -10.77
CA PHE A 596 -12.54 -24.47 -10.83
C PHE A 596 -12.64 -23.16 -11.64
N SER A 597 -13.85 -22.78 -12.00
CA SER A 597 -14.18 -21.45 -12.51
C SER A 597 -14.83 -20.67 -11.36
N ASP A 598 -14.50 -19.40 -11.24
CA ASP A 598 -15.13 -18.48 -10.30
C ASP A 598 -15.29 -17.14 -11.03
N ASP A 599 -16.38 -17.03 -11.77
CA ASP A 599 -16.72 -15.81 -12.48
C ASP A 599 -18.22 -15.51 -12.39
N ALA A 600 -18.61 -14.26 -12.69
CA ALA A 600 -20.00 -13.83 -12.59
C ALA A 600 -20.97 -14.62 -13.51
N ARG A 601 -20.47 -15.28 -14.55
CA ARG A 601 -21.29 -16.15 -15.43
C ARG A 601 -21.64 -17.44 -14.70
N LEU A 602 -20.73 -17.99 -13.91
CA LEU A 602 -20.98 -19.17 -13.08
C LEU A 602 -22.14 -18.92 -12.11
N GLN A 603 -22.10 -17.83 -11.33
CA GLN A 603 -23.17 -17.50 -10.38
C GLN A 603 -24.54 -17.41 -11.06
N LYS A 604 -24.59 -16.73 -12.22
CA LYS A 604 -25.81 -16.62 -13.02
C LYS A 604 -26.33 -17.99 -13.49
N VAL A 605 -25.45 -18.90 -13.88
CA VAL A 605 -25.82 -20.26 -14.29
C VAL A 605 -26.34 -21.06 -13.10
N ILE A 606 -25.70 -20.95 -11.93
CA ILE A 606 -26.13 -21.60 -10.68
C ILE A 606 -27.54 -21.15 -10.29
N ASP A 607 -27.81 -19.83 -10.32
CA ASP A 607 -29.10 -19.28 -9.90
C ASP A 607 -30.25 -19.62 -10.85
N SER A 608 -29.96 -19.83 -12.13
CA SER A 608 -30.97 -19.98 -13.18
C SER A 608 -31.19 -21.41 -13.66
N SER A 609 -30.29 -22.34 -13.34
CA SER A 609 -30.32 -23.70 -13.88
C SER A 609 -30.87 -24.73 -12.89
N PRO A 610 -31.67 -25.73 -13.36
CA PRO A 610 -32.02 -26.88 -12.54
C PRO A 610 -30.78 -27.70 -12.12
N VAL A 611 -30.74 -28.15 -10.87
CA VAL A 611 -29.63 -28.95 -10.29
C VAL A 611 -29.24 -30.14 -11.17
N GLN A 612 -30.21 -30.84 -11.77
CA GLN A 612 -29.95 -32.03 -12.60
C GLN A 612 -29.21 -31.73 -13.91
N SER A 613 -29.32 -30.51 -14.44
CA SER A 613 -28.64 -30.08 -15.68
C SER A 613 -27.44 -29.18 -15.41
N LEU A 614 -27.26 -28.72 -14.18
CA LEU A 614 -26.31 -27.67 -13.81
C LEU A 614 -24.89 -27.91 -14.34
N CYS A 615 -24.32 -29.10 -14.12
CA CYS A 615 -22.98 -29.43 -14.59
C CYS A 615 -22.84 -29.35 -16.13
N THR A 616 -23.86 -29.80 -16.87
CA THR A 616 -23.88 -29.70 -18.33
C THR A 616 -24.02 -28.24 -18.78
N THR A 617 -24.86 -27.45 -18.10
CA THR A 617 -25.02 -26.03 -18.40
C THR A 617 -23.72 -25.26 -18.15
N ILE A 618 -23.05 -25.49 -17.02
CA ILE A 618 -21.73 -24.88 -16.72
C ILE A 618 -20.71 -25.23 -17.80
N CYS A 619 -20.64 -26.50 -18.23
CA CYS A 619 -19.72 -26.90 -19.29
C CYS A 619 -19.97 -26.14 -20.60
N ASN A 620 -21.24 -25.93 -20.97
CA ASN A 620 -21.61 -25.35 -22.25
C ASN A 620 -21.62 -23.81 -22.23
N GLU A 621 -22.01 -23.17 -21.13
CA GLU A 621 -22.19 -21.72 -21.05
C GLU A 621 -21.00 -20.98 -20.43
N VAL A 622 -20.22 -21.65 -19.57
CA VAL A 622 -19.05 -21.07 -18.91
C VAL A 622 -17.78 -21.66 -19.53
N LEU A 623 -17.54 -22.96 -19.35
CA LEU A 623 -16.26 -23.58 -19.70
C LEU A 623 -15.99 -23.69 -21.21
N ASP A 624 -17.02 -23.66 -22.06
CA ASP A 624 -16.83 -23.64 -23.52
C ASP A 624 -16.17 -22.35 -24.00
N SER A 625 -16.50 -21.22 -23.38
CA SER A 625 -15.84 -19.95 -23.69
C SER A 625 -14.38 -19.90 -23.21
N ASP A 626 -14.05 -20.67 -22.17
CA ASP A 626 -12.69 -20.79 -21.61
C ASP A 626 -11.97 -22.04 -22.14
N ARG A 627 -12.52 -22.70 -23.17
CA ARG A 627 -11.99 -23.97 -23.69
C ARG A 627 -10.54 -23.86 -24.14
N HIS A 628 -10.21 -22.77 -24.84
CA HIS A 628 -8.84 -22.46 -25.27
C HIS A 628 -7.91 -22.21 -24.07
N LEU A 629 -8.40 -21.51 -23.04
CA LEU A 629 -7.64 -21.23 -21.83
C LEU A 629 -7.21 -22.53 -21.13
N TRP A 630 -8.15 -23.46 -20.97
CA TRP A 630 -7.84 -24.79 -20.42
C TRP A 630 -6.93 -25.59 -21.34
N GLY A 631 -7.10 -25.51 -22.67
CA GLY A 631 -6.22 -26.15 -23.63
C GLY A 631 -4.76 -25.71 -23.47
N GLU A 632 -4.53 -24.41 -23.32
CA GLU A 632 -3.21 -23.83 -23.07
C GLU A 632 -2.60 -24.29 -21.74
N ARG A 633 -3.37 -24.24 -20.65
CA ARG A 633 -2.92 -24.71 -19.32
C ARG A 633 -2.52 -26.18 -19.35
N LEU A 634 -3.27 -27.01 -20.06
CA LEU A 634 -2.97 -28.44 -20.22
C LEU A 634 -1.74 -28.67 -21.10
N GLY A 635 -1.52 -27.82 -22.12
CA GLY A 635 -0.28 -27.82 -22.90
C GLY A 635 0.94 -27.51 -22.03
N ARG A 636 0.84 -26.48 -21.19
CA ARG A 636 1.89 -26.14 -20.20
C ARG A 636 2.12 -27.25 -19.18
N MET A 637 1.06 -27.90 -18.69
CA MET A 637 1.17 -29.09 -17.85
C MET A 637 1.94 -30.22 -18.53
N ALA A 638 1.78 -30.40 -19.85
CA ALA A 638 2.50 -31.42 -20.61
C ALA A 638 4.02 -31.15 -20.62
N VAL A 639 4.43 -29.91 -20.84
CA VAL A 639 5.85 -29.51 -20.83
C VAL A 639 6.44 -29.64 -19.42
N TRP A 640 5.74 -29.12 -18.42
CA TRP A 640 6.14 -29.27 -17.01
C TRP A 640 6.36 -30.75 -16.64
N ALA A 641 5.40 -31.61 -17.00
CA ALA A 641 5.47 -33.03 -16.73
C ALA A 641 6.64 -33.72 -17.48
N GLN A 642 6.93 -33.30 -18.72
CA GLN A 642 8.05 -33.82 -19.51
C GLN A 642 9.41 -33.50 -18.87
N HIS A 643 9.56 -32.28 -18.35
CA HIS A 643 10.79 -31.79 -17.73
C HIS A 643 10.93 -32.15 -16.24
N ALA A 644 9.92 -32.77 -15.64
CA ALA A 644 10.01 -33.32 -14.29
C ALA A 644 11.03 -34.46 -14.23
N ILE A 645 11.82 -34.53 -13.16
CA ILE A 645 12.78 -35.63 -12.92
C ILE A 645 12.05 -36.94 -12.59
N ASN A 646 10.83 -36.83 -12.05
CA ASN A 646 9.98 -37.95 -11.70
C ASN A 646 9.43 -38.66 -12.95
N LYS A 647 9.88 -39.90 -13.20
CA LYS A 647 9.43 -40.70 -14.36
C LYS A 647 7.92 -40.89 -14.45
N ARG A 648 7.21 -40.96 -13.31
CA ARG A 648 5.75 -41.08 -13.31
C ARG A 648 5.10 -39.80 -13.83
N ARG A 649 5.67 -38.62 -13.52
CA ARG A 649 5.24 -37.34 -14.08
C ARG A 649 5.54 -37.26 -15.57
N GLN A 650 6.73 -37.67 -16.01
CA GLN A 650 7.07 -37.72 -17.44
C GLN A 650 6.06 -38.54 -18.26
N GLN A 651 5.60 -39.66 -17.73
CA GLN A 651 4.55 -40.47 -18.39
C GLN A 651 3.19 -39.77 -18.49
N GLN A 652 2.89 -38.82 -17.59
CA GLN A 652 1.65 -38.02 -17.65
C GLN A 652 1.72 -36.91 -18.71
N SER A 653 2.90 -36.55 -19.20
CA SER A 653 3.07 -35.51 -20.23
C SER A 653 2.22 -35.79 -21.47
N GLN A 654 2.22 -37.04 -21.95
CA GLN A 654 1.41 -37.45 -23.10
C GLN A 654 -0.09 -37.32 -22.82
N ASP A 655 -0.57 -37.70 -21.63
CA ASP A 655 -1.98 -37.57 -21.27
C ASP A 655 -2.41 -36.08 -21.27
N TYR A 656 -1.57 -35.19 -20.73
CA TYR A 656 -1.81 -33.74 -20.73
C TYR A 656 -1.83 -33.16 -22.15
N ALA A 657 -0.90 -33.58 -23.01
CA ALA A 657 -0.85 -33.15 -24.41
C ALA A 657 -2.08 -33.59 -25.21
N VAL A 658 -2.57 -34.82 -24.98
CA VAL A 658 -3.82 -35.31 -25.59
C VAL A 658 -5.03 -34.54 -25.07
N ALA A 659 -5.08 -34.24 -23.77
CA ALA A 659 -6.16 -33.41 -23.19
C ALA A 659 -6.17 -31.99 -23.78
N SER A 660 -4.99 -31.36 -23.93
CA SER A 660 -4.84 -30.08 -24.62
C SER A 660 -5.34 -30.17 -26.08
N TRP A 661 -4.94 -31.22 -26.81
CA TRP A 661 -5.45 -31.46 -28.17
C TRP A 661 -6.97 -31.59 -28.23
N LEU A 662 -7.58 -32.32 -27.28
CA LEU A 662 -9.04 -32.48 -27.21
C LEU A 662 -9.76 -31.14 -27.02
N LEU A 663 -9.18 -30.25 -26.21
CA LEU A 663 -9.73 -28.92 -25.97
C LEU A 663 -9.55 -28.00 -27.18
N GLU A 664 -8.40 -28.02 -27.84
CA GLU A 664 -8.11 -27.06 -28.92
C GLU A 664 -8.60 -27.50 -30.30
N HIS A 665 -8.58 -28.80 -30.60
CA HIS A 665 -8.71 -29.30 -31.97
C HIS A 665 -9.89 -30.24 -32.19
N SER A 666 -10.45 -30.83 -31.13
CA SER A 666 -11.58 -31.74 -31.28
C SER A 666 -12.91 -31.00 -31.39
N GLN A 667 -13.88 -31.60 -32.08
CA GLN A 667 -15.26 -31.12 -32.16
C GLN A 667 -16.16 -31.72 -31.05
N LEU A 668 -15.56 -32.40 -30.06
CA LEU A 668 -16.33 -32.95 -28.94
C LEU A 668 -16.97 -31.80 -28.14
N PRO A 669 -18.26 -31.91 -27.79
CA PRO A 669 -18.89 -30.98 -26.86
C PRO A 669 -18.16 -30.98 -25.51
N THR A 670 -18.06 -29.82 -24.85
CA THR A 670 -17.32 -29.68 -23.58
C THR A 670 -17.86 -30.58 -22.47
N HIS A 671 -19.17 -30.77 -22.40
CA HIS A 671 -19.79 -31.69 -21.46
C HIS A 671 -19.51 -33.18 -21.73
N GLU A 672 -18.88 -33.53 -22.86
CA GLU A 672 -18.36 -34.87 -23.17
C GLU A 672 -16.85 -35.00 -22.88
N ILE A 673 -16.19 -33.92 -22.47
CA ILE A 673 -14.78 -33.94 -22.06
C ILE A 673 -14.73 -34.14 -20.53
N GLU A 674 -14.29 -35.32 -20.10
CA GLU A 674 -14.30 -35.73 -18.68
C GLU A 674 -13.54 -34.76 -17.76
N LEU A 675 -12.49 -34.11 -18.26
CA LEU A 675 -11.79 -33.06 -17.51
C LEU A 675 -12.69 -31.85 -17.21
N LEU A 676 -13.36 -31.29 -18.23
CA LEU A 676 -14.21 -30.12 -18.06
C LEU A 676 -15.43 -30.44 -17.19
N ARG A 677 -15.98 -31.66 -17.30
CA ARG A 677 -17.01 -32.14 -16.37
C ARG A 677 -16.53 -32.17 -14.92
N ALA A 678 -15.28 -32.58 -14.69
CA ALA A 678 -14.71 -32.62 -13.35
C ALA A 678 -14.48 -31.20 -12.80
N ILE A 679 -14.00 -30.27 -13.63
CA ILE A 679 -13.84 -28.85 -13.29
C ILE A 679 -15.20 -28.21 -12.97
N ALA A 680 -16.22 -28.47 -13.80
CA ALA A 680 -17.57 -27.97 -13.58
C ALA A 680 -18.16 -28.44 -12.25
N LYS A 681 -17.88 -29.68 -11.83
CA LYS A 681 -18.29 -30.17 -10.50
C LYS A 681 -17.55 -29.47 -9.37
N ASN A 682 -16.23 -29.34 -9.50
CA ASN A 682 -15.41 -28.66 -8.51
C ASN A 682 -15.84 -27.18 -8.34
N SER A 683 -16.30 -26.55 -9.42
CA SER A 683 -16.83 -25.17 -9.41
C SER A 683 -18.21 -25.03 -8.77
N ILE A 684 -18.94 -26.12 -8.53
CA ILE A 684 -20.21 -26.09 -7.78
C ILE A 684 -19.96 -26.22 -6.28
N ASP A 685 -18.89 -26.92 -5.91
CA ASP A 685 -18.54 -27.23 -4.53
C ASP A 685 -17.67 -26.13 -3.87
N TYR A 686 -17.06 -25.27 -4.68
CA TYR A 686 -16.39 -24.03 -4.29
C TYR A 686 -17.42 -22.91 -4.19
#